data_AF-A0A7R9FAV8-F1
#
_entry.id   AF-A0A7R9FAV8-F1
#
_cell.length_a   1.000
_cell.length_b   1.000
_cell.length_c   1.000
_cell.angle_alpha   90.00
_cell.angle_beta   90.00
_cell.angle_gamma   90.00
#
_symmetry.space_group_name_H-M   'P 1'
#
loop_
_entity.id
_entity.type
_entity.pdbx_description
1 polymer ?
#
loop_
_entity_poly.entity_id
_entity_poly.type
_entity_poly.pdbx_seq_one_letter_code
_entity_poly.pdbx_strand_id
1 'polypeptide(L)'
;MTTILLVGDSSPIILQETQRHRRRDFNQLPPKPKGGITKVLVRLMTLKTRHGLKCRLVRVFLILVLALRVWASLGEFGPHTRHKVSRLKWLHSLGELESFNTGIASFNITCVPQTNPSPVWTWSCRSDRCEKQLVVEGETAQALDACKLLCGEYRVLWPKPTGVVQLGTSIAIISQHAITAELSRSGRELSPKVAELFRGATKLFRDNVVGLGKGIGPIRSVGRSLLIEATITDTETASFKSNTDESYRLEISETTNGRINSSIVAATFFGFRHALETLLQLTIYNDVTQELQILDKALITDSPVFPHRGILLDTARNFISVESIKRTLNGMAASKLNTFHWHITDSHSFPFEVESYPQLTQYGAYTTSKVFTPADIRTVVEYARVRGVRVVPEFDAPAHVGEGWQWAGPNVTVCVKAEPWTSYCVEPPCGQLNPTNGTVYEILGEIYKEMFKLFDSDIFHMGGDEVNFNCWNSTEEIVTWLSNKGLGRQEEDFLELWDEFQTKALIKVEEANGGASLPIVLWTSGLTGKGHVDKYLDKERYIIQIWTTGSDELIGELVNKGYRIIVSNYDALYFDCLERGWVKDNNWCSPYIGWQKVYMNSPYDIVTNLGVNLTSDVRAQILGSEATLWTEQVDDSSVDGRLWPRSSAMAERLWSNPAESWREAEYRMLHHRERLVQRGVQPESLEPLWCLQNHGYCYL
;
A
#
# COMPACT_ATOMS: atom_id res chain seq x y z
N MET A 1 -57.89 2.42 -21.17
CA MET A 1 -57.46 2.23 -19.77
C MET A 1 -57.13 0.76 -19.59
N THR A 2 -55.84 0.44 -19.48
CA THR A 2 -55.34 -0.89 -19.07
C THR A 2 -54.15 -0.62 -18.18
N THR A 3 -54.32 -0.80 -16.86
CA THR A 3 -53.23 -0.69 -15.89
C THR A 3 -52.51 -2.02 -15.85
N ILE A 4 -51.25 -2.07 -16.27
CA ILE A 4 -50.39 -3.24 -16.10
C ILE A 4 -49.46 -2.95 -14.91
N LEU A 5 -49.72 -3.61 -13.79
CA LEU A 5 -48.82 -3.72 -12.64
C LEU A 5 -47.84 -4.86 -12.91
N LEU A 6 -46.54 -4.57 -12.97
CA LEU A 6 -45.48 -5.57 -12.95
C LEU A 6 -44.69 -5.40 -11.65
N VAL A 7 -44.95 -6.30 -10.70
CA VAL A 7 -44.09 -6.57 -9.55
C VAL A 7 -43.09 -7.63 -10.01
N GLY A 8 -41.80 -7.39 -9.81
CA GLY A 8 -40.74 -8.33 -10.18
C GLY A 8 -39.90 -8.69 -8.96
N ASP A 9 -40.10 -9.91 -8.46
CA ASP A 9 -39.21 -10.58 -7.51
C ASP A 9 -37.81 -10.74 -8.10
N SER A 10 -36.79 -10.40 -7.31
CA SER A 10 -35.39 -10.62 -7.65
C SER A 10 -34.82 -11.77 -6.85
N SER A 11 -34.81 -12.98 -7.42
CA SER A 11 -33.85 -14.03 -7.07
C SER A 11 -32.74 -14.05 -8.12
N PRO A 12 -31.45 -14.00 -7.75
CA PRO A 12 -30.37 -14.11 -8.71
C PRO A 12 -30.15 -15.58 -9.13
N ILE A 13 -30.27 -15.84 -10.43
CA ILE A 13 -29.85 -17.09 -11.06
C ILE A 13 -28.32 -17.10 -11.11
N ILE A 14 -27.72 -18.11 -10.48
CA ILE A 14 -26.28 -18.42 -10.51
C ILE A 14 -25.93 -18.97 -11.89
N LEU A 15 -24.99 -18.34 -12.59
CA LEU A 15 -24.32 -18.91 -13.77
C LEU A 15 -23.00 -19.55 -13.30
N GLN A 16 -22.97 -20.89 -13.25
CA GLN A 16 -21.75 -21.67 -13.11
C GLN A 16 -20.98 -21.69 -14.44
N GLU A 17 -19.71 -21.27 -14.41
CA GLU A 17 -18.77 -21.41 -15.51
C GLU A 17 -17.96 -22.70 -15.30
N THR A 18 -18.33 -23.78 -15.98
CA THR A 18 -17.50 -25.00 -16.05
C THR A 18 -16.67 -24.96 -17.33
N GLN A 19 -15.36 -24.75 -17.22
CA GLN A 19 -14.40 -25.12 -18.25
C GLN A 19 -13.66 -26.40 -17.86
N ARG A 20 -13.92 -27.48 -18.62
CA ARG A 20 -12.96 -28.58 -18.84
C ARG A 20 -13.01 -28.98 -20.31
N HIS A 21 -11.91 -28.73 -21.01
CA HIS A 21 -11.62 -29.33 -22.30
C HIS A 21 -11.26 -30.81 -22.12
N ARG A 22 -12.01 -31.72 -22.76
CA ARG A 22 -11.47 -32.96 -23.36
C ARG A 22 -12.25 -33.30 -24.63
N ARG A 23 -11.51 -33.43 -25.74
CA ARG A 23 -11.94 -34.05 -26.99
C ARG A 23 -12.27 -35.54 -26.75
N ARG A 24 -13.36 -36.03 -27.30
CA ARG A 24 -13.50 -37.39 -27.86
C ARG A 24 -14.76 -37.48 -28.72
N ASP A 25 -14.56 -38.09 -29.89
CA ASP A 25 -15.52 -38.38 -30.95
C ASP A 25 -16.72 -39.20 -30.48
N PHE A 26 -17.90 -38.96 -31.07
CA PHE A 26 -18.83 -40.03 -31.48
C PHE A 26 -19.83 -39.52 -32.54
N ASN A 27 -20.04 -40.39 -33.52
CA ASN A 27 -20.85 -40.26 -34.73
C ASN A 27 -22.38 -40.34 -34.48
N GLN A 28 -23.13 -39.68 -35.38
CA GLN A 28 -24.53 -39.92 -35.84
C GLN A 28 -25.74 -39.59 -34.93
N LEU A 29 -26.60 -38.65 -35.39
CA LEU A 29 -28.09 -38.74 -35.60
C LEU A 29 -28.72 -37.34 -35.98
N PRO A 30 -29.96 -37.23 -36.51
CA PRO A 30 -30.33 -36.58 -37.80
C PRO A 30 -30.98 -35.15 -37.68
N PRO A 31 -31.47 -34.49 -38.76
CA PRO A 31 -31.54 -33.04 -38.85
C PRO A 31 -32.73 -32.42 -38.10
N LYS A 32 -32.49 -31.28 -37.43
CA LYS A 32 -33.53 -30.42 -36.85
C LYS A 32 -34.03 -29.37 -37.86
N PRO A 33 -35.32 -28.97 -37.80
CA PRO A 33 -35.92 -28.02 -38.72
C PRO A 33 -35.50 -26.58 -38.41
N LYS A 34 -35.50 -25.75 -39.47
CA LYS A 34 -35.21 -24.32 -39.45
C LYS A 34 -36.24 -23.57 -38.59
N GLY A 35 -35.78 -23.00 -37.47
CA GLY A 35 -36.48 -21.96 -36.72
C GLY A 35 -35.52 -20.79 -36.50
N GLY A 36 -35.80 -19.64 -37.11
CA GLY A 36 -34.96 -18.45 -37.02
C GLY A 36 -34.99 -17.86 -35.61
N ILE A 37 -33.81 -17.62 -35.03
CA ILE A 37 -33.66 -16.84 -33.80
C ILE A 37 -33.44 -15.38 -34.19
N THR A 38 -34.44 -14.54 -33.91
CA THR A 38 -34.30 -13.08 -33.97
C THR A 38 -33.50 -12.62 -32.74
N LYS A 39 -32.27 -12.14 -32.92
CA LYS A 39 -31.49 -11.52 -31.83
C LYS A 39 -32.09 -10.16 -31.50
N VAL A 40 -32.63 -10.02 -30.28
CA VAL A 40 -33.04 -8.72 -29.71
C VAL A 40 -31.83 -8.08 -29.06
N LEU A 41 -31.39 -6.93 -29.58
CA LEU A 41 -30.30 -6.15 -28.98
C LEU A 41 -30.89 -5.21 -27.93
N VAL A 42 -30.68 -5.49 -26.64
CA VAL A 42 -31.10 -4.59 -25.55
C VAL A 42 -29.92 -3.69 -25.19
N ARG A 43 -30.06 -2.38 -25.43
CA ARG A 43 -29.07 -1.37 -25.03
C ARG A 43 -29.63 -0.56 -23.87
N LEU A 44 -29.08 -0.76 -22.67
CA LEU A 44 -29.43 0.02 -21.48
C LEU A 44 -28.76 1.40 -21.56
N MET A 45 -29.55 2.48 -21.54
CA MET A 45 -29.06 3.84 -21.34
C MET A 45 -29.56 4.40 -20.02
N THR A 46 -28.65 5.01 -19.27
CA THR A 46 -28.94 5.69 -18.00
C THR A 46 -29.00 7.20 -18.27
N LEU A 47 -30.16 7.83 -18.11
CA LEU A 47 -30.30 9.29 -18.18
C LEU A 47 -30.23 9.89 -16.77
N LYS A 48 -29.36 10.89 -16.59
CA LYS A 48 -29.22 11.68 -15.36
C LYS A 48 -29.99 12.99 -15.56
N THR A 49 -31.08 13.21 -14.82
CA THR A 49 -31.78 14.52 -14.82
C THR A 49 -31.25 15.41 -13.69
N ARG A 50 -31.43 16.72 -13.83
CA ARG A 50 -30.89 17.79 -12.95
C ARG A 50 -31.30 17.71 -11.46
N HIS A 51 -32.08 16.72 -11.04
CA HIS A 51 -32.55 16.52 -9.64
C HIS A 51 -32.25 15.10 -9.10
N GLY A 52 -31.31 14.34 -9.69
CA GLY A 52 -30.76 13.13 -9.06
C GLY A 52 -31.60 11.85 -9.14
N LEU A 53 -32.76 11.85 -9.80
CA LEU A 53 -33.55 10.63 -10.05
C LEU A 53 -32.92 9.79 -11.18
N LYS A 54 -32.50 8.55 -10.88
CA LYS A 54 -32.13 7.54 -11.89
C LYS A 54 -33.39 6.81 -12.36
N CYS A 55 -33.81 7.05 -13.60
CA CYS A 55 -34.84 6.24 -14.26
C CYS A 55 -34.18 5.22 -15.21
N ARG A 56 -34.56 3.95 -15.16
CA ARG A 56 -34.21 2.95 -16.20
C ARG A 56 -35.31 2.97 -17.25
N LEU A 57 -34.98 3.38 -18.48
CA LEU A 57 -35.87 3.26 -19.63
C LEU A 57 -35.46 2.02 -20.43
N VAL A 58 -36.35 1.02 -20.55
CA VAL A 58 -36.16 -0.09 -21.48
C VAL A 58 -36.88 0.25 -22.77
N ARG A 59 -36.15 0.65 -23.81
CA ARG A 59 -36.69 0.76 -25.17
C ARG A 59 -36.39 -0.54 -25.91
N VAL A 60 -37.44 -1.27 -26.29
CA VAL A 60 -37.34 -2.41 -27.21
C VAL A 60 -37.48 -1.87 -28.64
N PHE A 61 -36.42 -1.94 -29.43
CA PHE A 61 -36.49 -1.68 -30.88
C PHE A 61 -36.76 -3.00 -31.60
N LEU A 62 -37.92 -3.12 -32.26
CA LEU A 62 -38.16 -4.17 -33.27
C LEU A 62 -37.76 -3.60 -34.63
N ILE A 63 -36.75 -4.19 -35.28
CA ILE A 63 -36.44 -3.93 -36.70
C ILE A 63 -36.89 -5.15 -37.51
N LEU A 64 -37.88 -4.94 -38.38
CA LEU A 64 -38.31 -5.92 -39.40
C LEU A 64 -37.50 -5.66 -40.68
N VAL A 65 -36.68 -6.64 -41.10
CA VAL A 65 -36.03 -6.65 -42.42
C VAL A 65 -36.75 -7.66 -43.30
N LEU A 66 -37.48 -7.17 -44.30
CA LEU A 66 -38.02 -7.97 -45.41
C LEU A 66 -37.19 -7.71 -46.66
N ALA A 67 -36.67 -8.80 -47.23
CA ALA A 67 -35.82 -8.82 -48.40
C ALA A 67 -36.61 -8.67 -49.71
N LEU A 68 -36.04 -7.95 -50.68
CA LEU A 68 -36.35 -8.13 -52.10
C LEU A 68 -35.06 -8.42 -52.85
N ARG A 69 -34.91 -9.69 -53.25
CA ARG A 69 -33.99 -10.17 -54.28
C ARG A 69 -34.56 -9.79 -55.64
N VAL A 70 -33.86 -8.95 -56.42
CA VAL A 70 -33.90 -9.01 -57.89
C VAL A 70 -32.53 -8.57 -58.43
N TRP A 71 -31.93 -9.46 -59.23
CA TRP A 71 -30.89 -9.23 -60.24
C TRP A 71 -29.42 -9.11 -59.85
N ALA A 72 -28.74 -10.25 -60.00
CA ALA A 72 -27.40 -10.30 -60.58
C ALA A 72 -27.53 -10.27 -62.11
N SER A 73 -26.89 -9.31 -62.78
CA SER A 73 -26.15 -9.49 -64.05
C SER A 73 -25.58 -8.13 -64.51
N LEU A 74 -24.37 -8.18 -65.11
CA LEU A 74 -23.63 -7.09 -65.78
C LEU A 74 -22.96 -6.10 -64.81
N GLY A 75 -21.66 -5.82 -64.81
CA GLY A 75 -20.56 -6.14 -65.72
C GLY A 75 -19.25 -5.58 -65.14
N GLU A 76 -18.15 -6.02 -65.74
CA GLU A 76 -16.74 -5.76 -65.41
C GLU A 76 -16.35 -4.27 -65.25
N PHE A 77 -15.33 -3.97 -64.43
CA PHE A 77 -14.01 -3.44 -64.85
C PHE A 77 -13.12 -3.08 -63.63
N GLY A 78 -11.80 -3.15 -63.86
CA GLY A 78 -10.72 -3.26 -62.86
C GLY A 78 -10.18 -1.97 -62.21
N PRO A 79 -8.92 -2.00 -61.71
CA PRO A 79 -8.47 -1.24 -60.53
C PRO A 79 -7.60 -0.01 -60.86
N HIS A 80 -7.57 1.00 -59.96
CA HIS A 80 -6.37 1.68 -59.42
C HIS A 80 -6.63 3.10 -58.83
N THR A 81 -5.88 3.37 -57.75
CA THR A 81 -5.23 4.64 -57.34
C THR A 81 -5.97 5.79 -56.59
N ARG A 82 -5.49 5.98 -55.35
CA ARG A 82 -4.87 7.18 -54.74
C ARG A 82 -5.72 8.34 -54.14
N HIS A 83 -5.31 8.63 -52.90
CA HIS A 83 -5.11 9.93 -52.22
C HIS A 83 -6.19 10.56 -51.32
N LYS A 84 -5.75 10.73 -50.06
CA LYS A 84 -6.10 11.72 -49.02
C LYS A 84 -6.71 13.03 -49.55
N VAL A 85 -7.81 13.49 -48.93
CA VAL A 85 -8.05 14.89 -48.51
C VAL A 85 -8.93 14.91 -47.25
N SER A 86 -8.73 15.97 -46.47
CA SER A 86 -9.09 16.32 -45.09
C SER A 86 -10.55 16.68 -44.76
N ARG A 87 -10.82 16.63 -43.44
CA ARG A 87 -11.68 17.51 -42.60
C ARG A 87 -12.70 18.43 -43.31
N LEU A 88 -13.97 18.32 -42.94
CA LEU A 88 -14.89 19.45 -42.59
C LEU A 88 -16.23 18.88 -42.08
N LYS A 89 -16.56 19.05 -40.79
CA LYS A 89 -17.58 19.99 -40.26
C LYS A 89 -18.84 20.09 -41.13
N TRP A 90 -19.97 19.58 -40.62
CA TRP A 90 -21.31 20.05 -40.99
C TRP A 90 -22.23 20.09 -39.76
N LEU A 91 -22.69 21.31 -39.47
CA LEU A 91 -23.79 21.66 -38.60
C LEU A 91 -24.87 22.28 -39.50
N HIS A 92 -26.13 22.06 -39.13
CA HIS A 92 -27.36 22.67 -39.65
C HIS A 92 -27.87 22.26 -41.05
N SER A 93 -29.00 21.54 -41.06
CA SER A 93 -30.23 22.01 -41.69
C SER A 93 -31.41 21.10 -41.27
N LEU A 94 -32.26 21.62 -40.39
CA LEU A 94 -33.60 21.11 -40.13
C LEU A 94 -34.53 21.90 -41.04
N GLY A 95 -35.17 21.22 -41.98
CA GLY A 95 -36.18 21.76 -42.87
C GLY A 95 -37.10 20.64 -43.34
N GLU A 96 -38.31 20.65 -42.80
CA GLU A 96 -39.57 20.23 -43.42
C GLU A 96 -39.71 18.78 -43.91
N LEU A 97 -40.44 17.99 -43.11
CA LEU A 97 -41.39 17.00 -43.63
C LEU A 97 -42.60 16.96 -42.69
N GLU A 98 -43.72 17.46 -43.22
CA GLU A 98 -45.02 17.55 -42.57
C GLU A 98 -45.66 16.18 -42.32
N SER A 99 -46.45 16.16 -41.24
CA SER A 99 -47.64 15.35 -41.00
C SER A 99 -47.56 13.83 -41.23
N PHE A 100 -47.32 13.10 -40.14
CA PHE A 100 -48.04 11.85 -39.89
C PHE A 100 -48.70 11.92 -38.51
N ASN A 101 -50.03 11.86 -38.53
CA ASN A 101 -50.92 11.91 -37.39
C ASN A 101 -50.94 10.53 -36.72
N THR A 102 -50.32 10.38 -35.56
CA THR A 102 -50.48 9.19 -34.70
C THR A 102 -50.74 9.65 -33.27
N GLY A 103 -51.90 9.26 -32.74
CA GLY A 103 -52.43 9.70 -31.45
C GLY A 103 -51.43 9.57 -30.30
N ILE A 104 -51.26 10.67 -29.56
CA ILE A 104 -50.48 10.69 -28.34
C ILE A 104 -51.31 10.00 -27.25
N ALA A 105 -50.97 8.74 -26.95
CA ALA A 105 -51.33 8.16 -25.66
C ALA A 105 -50.47 8.84 -24.59
N SER A 106 -51.11 9.64 -23.72
CA SER A 106 -50.49 10.21 -22.54
C SER A 106 -50.15 9.08 -21.54
N PHE A 107 -48.86 8.76 -21.41
CA PHE A 107 -48.36 7.88 -20.36
C PHE A 107 -48.02 8.71 -19.12
N ASN A 108 -48.83 8.57 -18.06
CA ASN A 108 -48.44 9.05 -16.74
C ASN A 108 -47.35 8.13 -16.21
N ILE A 109 -46.11 8.63 -16.17
CA ILE A 109 -45.00 7.96 -15.47
C ILE A 109 -45.08 8.38 -14.00
N THR A 110 -45.71 7.56 -13.17
CA THR A 110 -45.60 7.66 -11.72
C THR A 110 -44.31 6.98 -11.27
N CYS A 111 -43.30 7.77 -10.91
CA CYS A 111 -42.11 7.28 -10.24
C CYS A 111 -42.48 6.93 -8.79
N VAL A 112 -42.51 5.63 -8.47
CA VAL A 112 -42.56 5.18 -7.07
C VAL A 112 -41.13 5.24 -6.52
N PRO A 113 -40.88 5.90 -5.37
CA PRO A 113 -39.58 5.82 -4.71
C PRO A 113 -39.25 4.34 -4.47
N GLN A 114 -38.05 3.88 -4.82
CA GLN A 114 -37.53 2.66 -4.21
C GLN A 114 -37.37 2.98 -2.71
N THR A 115 -38.35 2.60 -1.91
CA THR A 115 -38.16 2.46 -0.47
C THR A 115 -37.09 1.39 -0.31
N ASN A 116 -35.91 1.75 0.19
CA ASN A 116 -34.96 0.74 0.63
C ASN A 116 -35.73 -0.22 1.54
N PRO A 117 -35.69 -1.53 1.30
CA PRO A 117 -36.36 -2.48 2.18
C PRO A 117 -35.84 -2.24 3.60
N SER A 118 -36.75 -2.21 4.58
CA SER A 118 -36.38 -2.09 5.98
C SER A 118 -35.30 -3.13 6.31
N PRO A 119 -34.27 -2.78 7.09
CA PRO A 119 -33.24 -3.73 7.46
C PRO A 119 -33.87 -4.95 8.12
N VAL A 120 -33.51 -6.14 7.64
CA VAL A 120 -33.99 -7.42 8.20
C VAL A 120 -33.11 -7.86 9.38
N TRP A 121 -31.88 -7.33 9.44
CA TRP A 121 -30.87 -7.68 10.43
C TRP A 121 -30.55 -6.50 11.34
N THR A 122 -30.30 -6.80 12.61
CA THR A 122 -29.77 -5.90 13.63
C THR A 122 -28.61 -6.58 14.35
N TRP A 123 -27.72 -5.80 14.96
CA TRP A 123 -26.62 -6.32 15.77
C TRP A 123 -26.68 -5.75 17.19
N SER A 124 -26.55 -6.62 18.18
CA SER A 124 -26.50 -6.24 19.59
C SER A 124 -25.19 -6.71 20.23
N CYS A 125 -24.64 -5.91 21.14
CA CYS A 125 -23.44 -6.28 21.88
C CYS A 125 -23.78 -7.31 22.97
N ARG A 126 -23.21 -8.50 22.89
CA ARG A 126 -23.37 -9.58 23.89
C ARG A 126 -22.01 -10.22 24.13
N SER A 127 -21.55 -10.19 25.38
CA SER A 127 -20.23 -10.72 25.78
C SER A 127 -19.10 -10.19 24.88
N ASP A 128 -19.06 -8.86 24.68
CA ASP A 128 -18.09 -8.16 23.82
C ASP A 128 -18.08 -8.57 22.33
N ARG A 129 -19.19 -9.15 21.85
CA ARG A 129 -19.38 -9.53 20.45
C ARG A 129 -20.64 -8.91 19.87
N CYS A 130 -20.56 -8.49 18.60
CA CYS A 130 -21.73 -8.05 17.86
C CYS A 130 -22.47 -9.26 17.31
N GLU A 131 -23.56 -9.65 17.97
CA GLU A 131 -24.38 -10.79 17.58
C GLU A 131 -25.50 -10.35 16.64
N LYS A 132 -25.57 -11.01 15.47
CA LYS A 132 -26.55 -10.75 14.42
C LYS A 132 -27.91 -11.38 14.76
N GLN A 133 -28.98 -10.60 14.65
CA GLN A 133 -30.35 -10.99 15.02
C GLN A 133 -31.35 -10.45 14.00
N LEU A 134 -32.54 -11.06 13.94
CA LEU A 134 -33.66 -10.52 13.17
C LEU A 134 -34.21 -9.27 13.85
N VAL A 135 -34.56 -8.26 13.07
CA VAL A 135 -35.25 -7.07 13.59
C VAL A 135 -36.63 -7.47 14.10
N VAL A 136 -36.93 -7.11 15.34
CA VAL A 136 -38.26 -7.28 15.94
C VAL A 136 -39.16 -6.12 15.52
N GLU A 137 -40.42 -6.40 15.18
CA GLU A 137 -41.38 -5.39 14.76
C GLU A 137 -41.53 -4.29 15.83
N GLY A 138 -41.32 -3.03 15.44
CA GLY A 138 -41.38 -1.87 16.34
C GLY A 138 -40.04 -1.44 16.94
N GLU A 139 -38.96 -2.21 16.77
CA GLU A 139 -37.61 -1.83 17.22
C GLU A 139 -36.78 -1.17 16.12
N THR A 140 -35.93 -0.22 16.51
CA THR A 140 -34.96 0.40 15.59
C THR A 140 -33.77 -0.53 15.39
N ALA A 141 -33.49 -0.90 14.14
CA ALA A 141 -32.34 -1.75 13.82
C ALA A 141 -31.01 -1.02 14.08
N GLN A 142 -30.09 -1.69 14.76
CA GLN A 142 -28.73 -1.24 14.97
C GLN A 142 -27.82 -1.80 13.87
N ALA A 143 -27.14 -0.91 13.14
CA ALA A 143 -26.15 -1.27 12.13
C ALA A 143 -24.94 -1.98 12.76
N LEU A 144 -24.30 -2.88 12.01
CA LEU A 144 -23.12 -3.62 12.45
C LEU A 144 -21.98 -2.67 12.91
N ASP A 145 -21.69 -1.63 12.15
CA ASP A 145 -20.60 -0.70 12.49
C ASP A 145 -20.94 0.16 13.71
N ALA A 146 -22.22 0.45 13.96
CA ALA A 146 -22.66 1.09 15.20
C ALA A 146 -22.49 0.17 16.41
N CYS A 147 -22.76 -1.14 16.26
CA CYS A 147 -22.44 -2.12 17.29
C CYS A 147 -20.92 -2.19 17.54
N LYS A 148 -20.10 -2.26 16.49
CA LYS A 148 -18.62 -2.30 16.59
C LYS A 148 -18.04 -1.08 17.31
N LEU A 149 -18.63 0.10 17.11
CA LEU A 149 -18.20 1.32 17.77
C LEU A 149 -18.50 1.33 19.28
N LEU A 150 -19.43 0.49 19.74
CA LEU A 150 -19.92 0.43 21.13
C LEU A 150 -19.58 -0.87 21.87
N CYS A 151 -19.05 -1.89 21.20
CA CYS A 151 -18.85 -3.22 21.75
C CYS A 151 -17.37 -3.61 21.82
N GLY A 152 -16.93 -4.22 22.93
CA GLY A 152 -15.55 -4.66 23.16
C GLY A 152 -14.62 -3.57 23.70
N GLU A 153 -13.59 -3.97 24.45
CA GLU A 153 -12.68 -3.06 25.18
C GLU A 153 -12.04 -1.99 24.28
N TYR A 154 -11.37 -2.42 23.20
CA TYR A 154 -10.71 -1.55 22.23
C TYR A 154 -11.56 -1.26 21.00
N ARG A 155 -12.85 -1.62 21.04
CA ARG A 155 -13.77 -1.57 19.91
C ARG A 155 -13.13 -2.23 18.69
N VAL A 156 -12.98 -1.47 17.61
CA VAL A 156 -12.32 -1.85 16.37
C VAL A 156 -11.13 -0.94 16.06
N LEU A 157 -10.46 -0.40 17.09
CA LEU A 157 -9.24 0.39 16.90
C LEU A 157 -8.09 -0.49 16.38
N TRP A 158 -7.35 0.02 15.41
CA TRP A 158 -6.17 -0.62 14.84
C TRP A 158 -5.11 0.42 14.43
N PRO A 159 -3.88 0.36 14.95
CA PRO A 159 -3.45 -0.45 16.09
C PRO A 159 -4.22 -0.14 17.39
N LYS A 160 -4.23 -1.09 18.33
CA LYS A 160 -4.69 -0.84 19.71
C LYS A 160 -3.79 0.23 20.37
N PRO A 161 -4.35 1.21 21.09
CA PRO A 161 -3.55 2.20 21.81
C PRO A 161 -2.73 1.59 22.96
N THR A 162 -1.64 2.23 23.35
CA THR A 162 -0.72 1.75 24.41
C THR A 162 -0.96 2.33 25.79
N GLY A 163 -1.60 3.50 25.89
CA GLY A 163 -1.83 4.19 27.16
C GLY A 163 -3.27 4.06 27.68
N VAL A 164 -3.74 5.10 28.37
CA VAL A 164 -5.13 5.18 28.87
C VAL A 164 -6.11 5.10 27.71
N VAL A 165 -7.09 4.20 27.80
CA VAL A 165 -8.22 4.10 26.88
C VAL A 165 -9.52 4.08 27.70
N GLN A 166 -10.33 5.13 27.55
CA GLN A 166 -11.67 5.22 28.13
C GLN A 166 -12.64 5.61 27.05
N LEU A 167 -13.52 4.69 26.66
CA LEU A 167 -14.47 4.88 25.57
C LEU A 167 -15.89 4.95 26.13
N GLY A 168 -16.64 5.97 25.74
CA GLY A 168 -18.05 6.13 26.06
C GLY A 168 -18.92 5.01 25.51
N THR A 169 -20.20 5.06 25.86
CA THR A 169 -21.23 4.10 25.46
C THR A 169 -22.30 4.73 24.56
N SER A 170 -22.10 5.97 24.14
CA SER A 170 -23.05 6.75 23.36
C SER A 170 -22.42 7.32 22.09
N ILE A 171 -23.27 7.55 21.09
CA ILE A 171 -22.88 7.99 19.74
C ILE A 171 -23.58 9.31 19.46
N ALA A 172 -22.84 10.24 18.85
CA ALA A 172 -23.37 11.46 18.27
C ALA A 172 -23.46 11.37 16.75
N ILE A 173 -24.51 11.96 16.17
CA ILE A 173 -24.60 12.17 14.72
C ILE A 173 -23.87 13.46 14.37
N ILE A 174 -22.99 13.42 13.38
CA ILE A 174 -22.21 14.59 12.92
C ILE A 174 -22.52 14.93 11.46
N SER A 175 -22.42 16.22 11.12
CA SER A 175 -22.61 16.69 9.75
C SER A 175 -21.28 16.78 9.01
N GLN A 176 -21.21 16.16 7.82
CA GLN A 176 -20.04 16.26 6.92
C GLN A 176 -19.68 17.70 6.52
N HIS A 177 -20.64 18.64 6.60
CA HIS A 177 -20.44 20.04 6.23
C HIS A 177 -19.95 20.90 7.41
N ALA A 178 -19.89 20.35 8.62
CA ALA A 178 -19.60 21.08 9.84
C ALA A 178 -18.44 20.45 10.63
N ILE A 179 -17.41 19.99 9.91
CA ILE A 179 -16.16 19.47 10.46
C ILE A 179 -15.08 20.54 10.28
N THR A 180 -14.59 21.10 11.38
CA THR A 180 -13.57 22.15 11.39
C THR A 180 -12.38 21.75 12.25
N ALA A 181 -11.19 22.23 11.90
CA ALA A 181 -9.98 22.03 12.70
C ALA A 181 -9.29 23.37 12.93
N GLU A 182 -8.89 23.63 14.17
CA GLU A 182 -8.21 24.86 14.58
C GLU A 182 -7.11 24.58 15.60
N LEU A 183 -6.17 25.50 15.71
CA LEU A 183 -5.18 25.47 16.78
C LEU A 183 -5.84 26.02 18.06
N SER A 184 -5.56 25.36 19.18
CA SER A 184 -5.98 25.83 20.50
C SER A 184 -5.49 27.26 20.74
N ARG A 185 -6.30 28.08 21.41
CA ARG A 185 -5.94 29.46 21.77
C ARG A 185 -4.71 29.56 22.68
N SER A 186 -4.41 28.49 23.42
CA SER A 186 -3.21 28.39 24.26
C SER A 186 -1.99 27.85 23.48
N GLY A 187 -2.18 27.42 22.23
CA GLY A 187 -1.13 26.91 21.37
C GLY A 187 -0.21 28.00 20.81
N ARG A 188 1.00 27.61 20.41
CA ARG A 188 1.95 28.47 19.71
C ARG A 188 1.63 28.51 18.21
N GLU A 189 2.07 29.57 17.54
CA GLU A 189 1.96 29.67 16.08
C GLU A 189 2.87 28.62 15.41
N LEU A 190 2.32 27.88 14.44
CA LEU A 190 3.07 26.89 13.68
C LEU A 190 3.97 27.56 12.65
N SER A 191 5.17 27.00 12.41
CA SER A 191 5.99 27.40 11.26
C SER A 191 5.22 27.18 9.96
N PRO A 192 5.55 27.90 8.86
CA PRO A 192 4.83 27.77 7.59
C PRO A 192 4.73 26.32 7.07
N LYS A 193 5.80 25.53 7.24
CA LYS A 193 5.86 24.12 6.83
C LYS A 193 4.93 23.25 7.70
N VAL A 194 5.00 23.37 9.02
CA VAL A 194 4.14 22.60 9.92
C VAL A 194 2.67 23.01 9.76
N ALA A 195 2.39 24.28 9.50
CA ALA A 195 1.05 24.77 9.19
C ALA A 195 0.48 24.16 7.88
N GLU A 196 1.32 23.94 6.86
CA GLU A 196 0.92 23.25 5.63
C GLU A 196 0.60 21.78 5.89
N LEU A 197 1.44 21.08 6.65
CA LEU A 197 1.19 19.69 7.05
C LEU A 197 -0.11 19.57 7.85
N PHE A 198 -0.35 20.47 8.81
CA PHE A 198 -1.61 20.55 9.57
C PHE A 198 -2.83 20.70 8.66
N ARG A 199 -2.79 21.63 7.68
CA ARG A 199 -3.87 21.81 6.70
C ARG A 199 -4.06 20.56 5.83
N GLY A 200 -2.96 19.94 5.39
CA GLY A 200 -2.98 18.71 4.61
C GLY A 200 -3.63 17.55 5.35
N ALA A 201 -3.21 17.29 6.59
CA ALA A 201 -3.74 16.21 7.42
C ALA A 201 -5.21 16.42 7.80
N THR A 202 -5.61 17.64 8.16
CA THR A 202 -7.01 17.95 8.49
C THR A 202 -7.91 17.87 7.27
N LYS A 203 -7.43 18.24 6.07
CA LYS A 203 -8.13 18.01 4.81
C LYS A 203 -8.29 16.51 4.54
N LEU A 204 -7.22 15.74 4.68
CA LEU A 204 -7.24 14.29 4.48
C LEU A 204 -8.23 13.61 5.44
N PHE A 205 -8.27 14.02 6.71
CA PHE A 205 -9.27 13.55 7.67
C PHE A 205 -10.70 13.78 7.18
N ARG A 206 -11.03 15.01 6.75
CA ARG A 206 -12.37 15.33 6.23
C ARG A 206 -12.71 14.50 4.98
N ASP A 207 -11.77 14.38 4.05
CA ASP A 207 -11.95 13.60 2.83
C ASP A 207 -12.22 12.12 3.17
N ASN A 208 -11.53 11.56 4.18
CA ASN A 208 -11.76 10.20 4.65
C ASN A 208 -13.10 10.02 5.37
N VAL A 209 -13.54 10.98 6.19
CA VAL A 209 -14.86 10.93 6.84
C VAL A 209 -15.98 10.93 5.80
N VAL A 210 -15.89 11.79 4.78
CA VAL A 210 -16.84 11.78 3.64
C VAL A 210 -16.74 10.48 2.85
N GLY A 211 -15.53 9.91 2.76
CA GLY A 211 -15.25 8.63 2.12
C GLY A 211 -15.96 7.44 2.75
N LEU A 212 -16.32 7.47 4.04
CA LEU A 212 -16.95 6.35 4.75
C LEU A 212 -18.28 5.88 4.11
N GLY A 213 -19.06 6.80 3.53
CA GLY A 213 -20.32 6.45 2.83
C GLY A 213 -20.15 6.09 1.35
N LYS A 214 -18.95 6.25 0.79
CA LYS A 214 -18.70 6.14 -0.66
C LYS A 214 -18.94 4.70 -1.12
N GLY A 215 -19.82 4.55 -2.11
CA GLY A 215 -20.17 3.24 -2.68
C GLY A 215 -21.23 2.46 -1.87
N ILE A 216 -21.59 2.92 -0.67
CA ILE A 216 -22.62 2.31 0.18
C ILE A 216 -23.95 3.04 0.02
N GLY A 217 -23.99 4.35 0.27
CA GLY A 217 -25.23 5.13 0.24
C GLY A 217 -25.01 6.64 0.38
N PRO A 218 -26.07 7.46 0.24
CA PRO A 218 -25.98 8.89 0.50
C PRO A 218 -25.73 9.16 1.99
N ILE A 219 -25.05 10.27 2.29
CA ILE A 219 -24.90 10.78 3.65
C ILE A 219 -25.95 11.86 3.87
N ARG A 220 -26.81 11.70 4.86
CA ARG A 220 -27.80 12.71 5.24
C ARG A 220 -27.08 13.95 5.79
N SER A 221 -27.51 15.13 5.34
CA SER A 221 -26.99 16.42 5.80
C SER A 221 -27.60 16.84 7.14
N VAL A 222 -27.45 15.99 8.17
CA VAL A 222 -27.94 16.20 9.53
C VAL A 222 -26.79 16.01 10.51
N GLY A 223 -27.00 16.38 11.77
CA GLY A 223 -26.04 16.15 12.85
C GLY A 223 -25.35 17.41 13.35
N ARG A 224 -24.58 17.22 14.42
CA ARG A 224 -23.84 18.22 15.16
C ARG A 224 -22.57 18.64 14.41
N SER A 225 -22.00 19.78 14.78
CA SER A 225 -20.66 20.16 14.33
C SER A 225 -19.60 19.39 15.12
N LEU A 226 -18.49 19.07 14.44
CA LEU A 226 -17.29 18.50 15.01
C LEU A 226 -16.17 19.54 14.93
N LEU A 227 -15.67 19.98 16.08
CA LEU A 227 -14.48 20.80 16.19
C LEU A 227 -13.29 19.92 16.59
N ILE A 228 -12.22 19.99 15.82
CA ILE A 228 -10.92 19.40 16.17
C ILE A 228 -10.03 20.53 16.66
N GLU A 229 -9.75 20.56 17.95
CA GLU A 229 -8.89 21.55 18.58
C GLU A 229 -7.50 20.94 18.82
N ALA A 230 -6.47 21.51 18.21
CA ALA A 230 -5.12 20.95 18.24
C ALA A 230 -4.16 21.78 19.09
N THR A 231 -3.38 21.12 19.95
CA THR A 231 -2.23 21.68 20.65
C THR A 231 -0.99 20.90 20.24
N ILE A 232 -0.12 21.54 19.45
CA ILE A 232 1.17 20.98 19.01
C ILE A 232 2.26 21.82 19.67
N THR A 233 3.14 21.19 20.46
CA THR A 233 4.14 21.93 21.26
C THR A 233 5.40 22.26 20.46
N ASP A 234 5.87 21.34 19.61
CA ASP A 234 6.94 21.55 18.64
C ASP A 234 6.35 22.08 17.33
N THR A 235 6.56 23.37 17.09
CA THR A 235 6.01 24.11 15.96
C THR A 235 6.91 24.10 14.72
N GLU A 236 8.09 23.47 14.80
CA GLU A 236 9.15 23.57 13.79
C GLU A 236 9.42 22.23 13.08
N THR A 237 9.24 21.10 13.77
CA THR A 237 9.51 19.78 13.19
C THR A 237 8.53 19.42 12.06
N ALA A 238 9.00 19.58 10.81
CA ALA A 238 8.26 19.29 9.58
C ALA A 238 8.75 18.04 8.84
N SER A 239 9.84 17.41 9.30
CA SER A 239 10.42 16.21 8.70
C SER A 239 10.46 15.10 9.74
N PHE A 240 10.06 13.89 9.32
CA PHE A 240 10.02 12.73 10.21
C PHE A 240 11.43 12.14 10.33
N LYS A 241 11.89 11.96 11.58
CA LYS A 241 13.20 11.39 11.93
C LYS A 241 13.03 10.29 12.98
N SER A 242 14.06 9.47 13.19
CA SER A 242 14.07 8.32 14.09
C SER A 242 13.76 8.69 15.56
N ASN A 243 14.04 9.93 15.97
CA ASN A 243 13.75 10.44 17.32
C ASN A 243 12.50 11.32 17.39
N THR A 244 11.67 11.34 16.34
CA THR A 244 10.45 12.14 16.31
C THR A 244 9.44 11.60 17.31
N ASP A 245 8.91 12.48 18.16
CA ASP A 245 7.87 12.11 19.12
C ASP A 245 6.52 11.94 18.40
N GLU A 246 6.03 10.71 18.40
CA GLU A 246 4.77 10.28 17.78
C GLU A 246 3.60 10.16 18.78
N SER A 247 3.82 10.54 20.04
CA SER A 247 2.81 10.43 21.09
C SER A 247 1.69 11.45 20.95
N TYR A 248 0.50 11.08 21.42
CA TYR A 248 -0.63 11.99 21.47
C TYR A 248 -1.60 11.66 22.61
N ARG A 249 -2.42 12.66 22.94
CA ARG A 249 -3.62 12.54 23.74
C ARG A 249 -4.81 13.04 22.93
N LEU A 250 -5.84 12.21 22.82
CA LEU A 250 -7.12 12.50 22.16
C LEU A 250 -8.24 12.45 23.19
N GLU A 251 -9.01 13.52 23.29
CA GLU A 251 -10.19 13.61 24.15
C GLU A 251 -11.40 14.07 23.33
N ILE A 252 -12.45 13.26 23.31
CA ILE A 252 -13.74 13.60 22.68
C ILE A 252 -14.73 13.91 23.79
N SER A 253 -15.45 15.02 23.65
CA SER A 253 -16.51 15.41 24.56
C SER A 253 -17.62 16.17 23.84
N GLU A 254 -18.83 16.11 24.39
CA GLU A 254 -19.94 16.95 23.98
C GLU A 254 -19.99 18.22 24.84
N THR A 255 -20.06 19.36 24.18
CA THR A 255 -20.22 20.66 24.84
C THR A 255 -21.69 20.92 25.20
N THR A 256 -21.95 21.86 26.11
CA THR A 256 -23.32 22.18 26.58
C THR A 256 -24.29 22.64 25.47
N ASN A 257 -23.77 23.13 24.34
CA ASN A 257 -24.58 23.53 23.19
C ASN A 257 -24.75 22.41 22.13
N GLY A 258 -24.31 21.18 22.44
CA GLY A 258 -24.45 20.01 21.57
C GLY A 258 -23.38 19.86 20.48
N ARG A 259 -22.35 20.72 20.44
CA ARG A 259 -21.19 20.52 19.54
C ARG A 259 -20.27 19.43 20.09
N ILE A 260 -19.74 18.58 19.21
CA ILE A 260 -18.69 17.61 19.54
C ILE A 260 -17.33 18.31 19.46
N ASN A 261 -16.57 18.26 20.54
CA ASN A 261 -15.20 18.75 20.61
C ASN A 261 -14.23 17.59 20.71
N SER A 262 -13.22 17.57 19.84
CA SER A 262 -12.11 16.63 19.84
C SER A 262 -10.83 17.40 20.13
N SER A 263 -10.40 17.39 21.39
CA SER A 263 -9.12 18.00 21.80
C SER A 263 -7.98 17.03 21.55
N ILE A 264 -6.97 17.46 20.79
CA ILE A 264 -5.78 16.68 20.48
C ILE A 264 -4.56 17.43 21.00
N VAL A 265 -3.79 16.80 21.87
CA VAL A 265 -2.49 17.30 22.35
C VAL A 265 -1.41 16.36 21.86
N ALA A 266 -0.39 16.88 21.19
CA ALA A 266 0.74 16.11 20.70
C ALA A 266 2.04 16.91 20.80
N ALA A 267 3.16 16.21 20.94
CA ALA A 267 4.47 16.85 20.93
C ALA A 267 4.77 17.46 19.55
N THR A 268 4.57 16.67 18.48
CA THR A 268 4.84 17.08 17.10
C THR A 268 3.59 16.99 16.23
N PHE A 269 3.68 17.50 14.99
CA PHE A 269 2.68 17.25 13.95
C PHE A 269 2.38 15.76 13.75
N PHE A 270 3.38 14.88 13.91
CA PHE A 270 3.25 13.46 13.63
C PHE A 270 2.37 12.75 14.68
N GLY A 271 2.50 13.11 15.96
CA GLY A 271 1.56 12.68 16.99
C GLY A 271 0.13 13.18 16.72
N PHE A 272 -0.02 14.45 16.31
CA PHE A 272 -1.33 15.01 15.92
C PHE A 272 -1.95 14.25 14.74
N ARG A 273 -1.14 13.92 13.72
CA ARG A 273 -1.55 13.08 12.59
C ARG A 273 -2.07 11.75 13.11
N HIS A 274 -1.33 11.03 13.95
CA HIS A 274 -1.77 9.73 14.50
C HIS A 274 -3.07 9.82 15.27
N ALA A 275 -3.27 10.89 16.04
CA ALA A 275 -4.53 11.17 16.73
C ALA A 275 -5.72 11.32 15.75
N LEU A 276 -5.52 11.98 14.60
CA LEU A 276 -6.53 12.06 13.54
C LEU A 276 -6.86 10.67 12.95
N GLU A 277 -5.88 9.75 12.87
CA GLU A 277 -6.17 8.36 12.45
C GLU A 277 -7.12 7.70 13.42
N THR A 278 -6.81 7.81 14.71
CA THR A 278 -7.60 7.20 15.78
C THR A 278 -8.99 7.83 15.87
N LEU A 279 -9.10 9.15 15.75
CA LEU A 279 -10.39 9.86 15.68
C LEU A 279 -11.25 9.38 14.51
N LEU A 280 -10.63 9.15 13.34
CA LEU A 280 -11.32 8.65 12.16
C LEU A 280 -11.88 7.24 12.40
N GLN A 281 -11.15 6.39 13.14
CA GLN A 281 -11.62 5.04 13.50
C GLN A 281 -12.75 5.04 14.54
N LEU A 282 -12.93 6.15 15.27
CA LEU A 282 -14.07 6.39 16.16
C LEU A 282 -15.26 7.04 15.43
N THR A 283 -15.16 7.21 14.11
CA THR A 283 -16.20 7.73 13.23
C THR A 283 -16.63 6.63 12.24
N ILE A 284 -17.93 6.47 12.04
CA ILE A 284 -18.51 5.47 11.15
C ILE A 284 -19.56 6.09 10.22
N TYR A 285 -19.86 5.37 9.13
CA TYR A 285 -21.08 5.57 8.37
C TYR A 285 -22.11 4.51 8.77
N ASN A 286 -23.28 4.94 9.22
CA ASN A 286 -24.39 4.05 9.53
C ASN A 286 -25.24 3.85 8.27
N ASP A 287 -25.19 2.65 7.70
CA ASP A 287 -25.88 2.30 6.46
C ASP A 287 -27.40 2.14 6.62
N VAL A 288 -27.87 1.87 7.84
CA VAL A 288 -29.30 1.81 8.19
C VAL A 288 -29.91 3.21 8.23
N THR A 289 -29.30 4.14 8.96
CA THR A 289 -29.84 5.50 9.15
C THR A 289 -29.32 6.52 8.13
N GLN A 290 -28.32 6.13 7.33
CA GLN A 290 -27.62 6.95 6.32
C GLN A 290 -26.93 8.19 6.94
N GLU A 291 -26.36 8.03 8.12
CA GLU A 291 -25.78 9.11 8.93
C GLU A 291 -24.29 8.87 9.22
N LEU A 292 -23.53 9.96 9.36
CA LEU A 292 -22.20 9.89 9.97
C LEU A 292 -22.34 9.93 11.48
N GLN A 293 -21.66 9.01 12.15
CA GLN A 293 -21.76 8.79 13.57
C GLN A 293 -20.35 8.78 14.19
N ILE A 294 -20.19 9.37 15.36
CA ILE A 294 -18.94 9.40 16.11
C ILE A 294 -19.21 9.06 17.58
N LEU A 295 -18.23 8.46 18.26
CA LEU A 295 -18.30 8.34 19.72
C LEU A 295 -18.32 9.74 20.35
N ASP A 296 -19.26 10.00 21.27
CA ASP A 296 -19.42 11.35 21.85
C ASP A 296 -18.49 11.63 23.05
N LYS A 297 -17.91 10.57 23.61
CA LYS A 297 -17.00 10.63 24.74
C LYS A 297 -15.87 9.63 24.58
N ALA A 298 -14.63 10.10 24.61
CA ALA A 298 -13.45 9.26 24.56
C ALA A 298 -12.29 9.94 25.26
N LEU A 299 -11.42 9.16 25.88
CA LEU A 299 -10.10 9.60 26.31
C LEU A 299 -9.07 8.54 25.93
N ILE A 300 -8.12 8.90 25.08
CA ILE A 300 -7.04 8.05 24.60
C ILE A 300 -5.70 8.77 24.78
N THR A 301 -4.72 8.12 25.40
CA THR A 301 -3.30 8.50 25.33
C THR A 301 -2.54 7.37 24.67
N ASP A 302 -1.63 7.67 23.76
CA ASP A 302 -1.05 6.64 22.90
C ASP A 302 0.32 7.06 22.37
N SER A 303 1.20 6.07 22.17
CA SER A 303 2.54 6.22 21.60
C SER A 303 3.07 4.86 21.11
N PRO A 304 3.87 4.82 20.04
CA PRO A 304 4.43 3.56 19.54
C PRO A 304 5.49 2.98 20.48
N VAL A 305 5.59 1.65 20.52
CA VAL A 305 6.68 0.93 21.22
C VAL A 305 7.99 1.01 20.44
N PHE A 306 7.93 0.88 19.11
CA PHE A 306 9.12 0.87 18.24
C PHE A 306 9.14 2.10 17.32
N PRO A 307 10.27 2.82 17.19
CA PRO A 307 10.38 4.00 16.33
C PRO A 307 10.44 3.67 14.83
N HIS A 308 10.87 2.47 14.43
CA HIS A 308 11.01 2.06 13.04
C HIS A 308 9.92 1.06 12.64
N ARG A 309 8.96 1.47 11.81
CA ARG A 309 7.81 0.63 11.42
C ARG A 309 7.63 0.69 9.92
N GLY A 310 8.35 -0.18 9.21
CA GLY A 310 8.62 0.03 7.79
C GLY A 310 8.00 -0.99 6.83
N ILE A 311 7.90 -0.58 5.57
CA ILE A 311 7.69 -1.48 4.43
C ILE A 311 8.83 -1.20 3.46
N LEU A 312 9.55 -2.24 3.08
CA LEU A 312 10.41 -2.22 1.90
C LEU A 312 9.58 -2.54 0.67
N LEU A 313 9.65 -1.68 -0.34
CA LEU A 313 9.10 -1.95 -1.66
C LEU A 313 10.20 -1.85 -2.70
N ASP A 314 10.47 -2.99 -3.32
CA ASP A 314 11.29 -3.07 -4.52
C ASP A 314 10.50 -2.55 -5.73
N THR A 315 11.16 -1.72 -6.51
CA THR A 315 10.60 -1.13 -7.74
C THR A 315 11.51 -1.31 -8.95
N ALA A 316 12.54 -2.14 -8.80
CA ALA A 316 13.56 -2.42 -9.79
C ALA A 316 13.37 -3.80 -10.44
N ARG A 317 13.05 -4.86 -9.69
CA ARG A 317 12.69 -6.16 -10.32
C ARG A 317 11.41 -6.01 -11.13
N ASN A 318 10.42 -5.29 -10.64
CA ASN A 318 9.30 -4.81 -11.45
C ASN A 318 8.95 -3.37 -11.10
N PHE A 319 8.63 -2.58 -12.12
CA PHE A 319 8.24 -1.19 -11.92
C PHE A 319 6.87 -1.09 -11.22
N ILE A 320 6.82 -0.33 -10.13
CA ILE A 320 5.58 0.03 -9.42
C ILE A 320 5.30 1.51 -9.65
N SER A 321 4.11 1.85 -10.15
CA SER A 321 3.76 3.23 -10.47
C SER A 321 3.67 4.12 -9.23
N VAL A 322 3.90 5.42 -9.42
CA VAL A 322 3.71 6.46 -8.39
C VAL A 322 2.32 6.38 -7.73
N GLU A 323 1.29 6.07 -8.51
CA GLU A 323 -0.08 5.95 -7.99
C GLU A 323 -0.26 4.72 -7.08
N SER A 324 0.40 3.59 -7.40
CA SER A 324 0.46 2.43 -6.51
C SER A 324 1.27 2.71 -5.24
N ILE A 325 2.40 3.41 -5.36
CA ILE A 325 3.20 3.82 -4.19
C ILE A 325 2.37 4.72 -3.26
N LYS A 326 1.64 5.72 -3.80
CA LYS A 326 0.72 6.56 -3.02
C LYS A 326 -0.39 5.75 -2.33
N ARG A 327 -0.89 4.69 -2.98
CA ARG A 327 -1.88 3.78 -2.40
C ARG A 327 -1.29 2.95 -1.26
N THR A 328 -0.06 2.46 -1.40
CA THR A 328 0.70 1.85 -0.30
C THR A 328 0.86 2.82 0.88
N LEU A 329 1.25 4.08 0.62
CA LEU A 329 1.36 5.11 1.65
C LEU A 329 0.03 5.39 2.37
N ASN A 330 -1.11 5.27 1.70
CA ASN A 330 -2.42 5.36 2.35
C ASN A 330 -2.65 4.22 3.34
N GLY A 331 -2.28 2.97 2.98
CA GLY A 331 -2.38 1.82 3.88
C GLY A 331 -1.44 1.93 5.07
N MET A 332 -0.22 2.43 4.85
CA MET A 332 0.78 2.69 5.89
C MET A 332 0.25 3.69 6.91
N ALA A 333 -0.23 4.84 6.43
CA ALA A 333 -0.82 5.89 7.26
C ALA A 333 -2.04 5.39 8.04
N ALA A 334 -2.91 4.59 7.40
CA ALA A 334 -4.08 4.00 8.05
C ALA A 334 -3.70 3.06 9.20
N SER A 335 -2.52 2.45 9.12
CA SER A 335 -2.01 1.48 10.10
C SER A 335 -0.96 2.07 11.05
N LYS A 336 -0.61 3.36 10.93
CA LYS A 336 0.47 4.04 11.67
C LYS A 336 1.88 3.49 11.42
N LEU A 337 2.12 2.86 10.27
CA LEU A 337 3.48 2.60 9.77
C LEU A 337 4.11 3.93 9.32
N ASN A 338 5.41 4.09 9.53
CA ASN A 338 6.08 5.40 9.40
C ASN A 338 7.30 5.40 8.49
N THR A 339 7.75 4.26 7.97
CA THR A 339 8.97 4.19 7.14
C THR A 339 8.67 3.50 5.82
N PHE A 340 8.79 4.22 4.71
CA PHE A 340 8.74 3.65 3.38
C PHE A 340 10.17 3.48 2.88
N HIS A 341 10.68 2.26 2.97
CA HIS A 341 11.99 1.89 2.46
C HIS A 341 11.82 1.60 0.96
N TRP A 342 12.45 2.43 0.14
CA TRP A 342 12.32 2.37 -1.31
C TRP A 342 13.59 1.79 -1.94
N HIS A 343 13.55 0.48 -2.20
CA HIS A 343 14.53 -0.22 -3.01
C HIS A 343 14.30 0.13 -4.48
N ILE A 344 15.00 1.16 -4.95
CA ILE A 344 14.69 1.86 -6.21
C ILE A 344 15.54 1.39 -7.40
N THR A 345 16.61 0.63 -7.16
CA THR A 345 17.51 0.11 -8.21
C THR A 345 17.95 -1.30 -7.87
N ASP A 346 18.11 -2.14 -8.90
CA ASP A 346 18.65 -3.50 -8.81
C ASP A 346 19.33 -3.86 -10.15
N SER A 347 19.95 -5.03 -10.24
CA SER A 347 20.49 -5.64 -11.46
C SER A 347 19.52 -5.63 -12.65
N HIS A 348 18.22 -5.79 -12.37
CA HIS A 348 17.15 -5.91 -13.36
C HIS A 348 16.78 -4.59 -14.05
N SER A 349 16.79 -3.47 -13.32
CA SER A 349 16.48 -2.17 -13.91
C SER A 349 16.98 -0.99 -13.06
N PHE A 350 17.18 0.14 -13.75
CA PHE A 350 17.53 1.42 -13.16
C PHE A 350 16.45 2.46 -13.49
N PRO A 351 15.34 2.54 -12.72
CA PRO A 351 14.25 3.47 -12.96
C PRO A 351 14.48 4.87 -12.35
N PHE A 352 15.46 5.04 -11.47
CA PHE A 352 15.75 6.32 -10.81
C PHE A 352 16.42 7.32 -11.75
N GLU A 353 15.79 8.47 -12.06
CA GLU A 353 16.40 9.47 -12.94
C GLU A 353 17.51 10.27 -12.23
N VAL A 354 18.73 10.12 -12.73
CA VAL A 354 19.93 10.85 -12.32
C VAL A 354 20.25 11.89 -13.39
N GLU A 355 20.01 13.16 -13.11
CA GLU A 355 20.18 14.31 -14.01
C GLU A 355 21.62 14.42 -14.55
N SER A 356 22.61 14.10 -13.71
CA SER A 356 24.04 14.11 -14.06
C SER A 356 24.48 12.95 -14.95
N TYR A 357 23.78 11.81 -14.84
CA TYR A 357 24.05 10.59 -15.60
C TYR A 357 22.74 9.99 -16.17
N PRO A 358 22.07 10.70 -17.11
CA PRO A 358 20.81 10.25 -17.67
C PRO A 358 20.92 8.91 -18.42
N GLN A 359 22.14 8.50 -18.77
CA GLN A 359 22.40 7.22 -19.39
C GLN A 359 22.04 6.03 -18.48
N LEU A 360 22.09 6.20 -17.14
CA LEU A 360 21.68 5.15 -16.19
C LEU A 360 20.23 4.71 -16.45
N THR A 361 19.30 5.66 -16.56
CA THR A 361 17.90 5.34 -16.89
C THR A 361 17.68 5.02 -18.36
N GLN A 362 18.38 5.69 -19.28
CA GLN A 362 18.22 5.43 -20.72
C GLN A 362 18.58 3.97 -21.09
N TYR A 363 19.56 3.39 -20.41
CA TYR A 363 19.99 2.01 -20.61
C TYR A 363 19.30 1.04 -19.64
N GLY A 364 18.95 1.50 -18.43
CA GLY A 364 18.52 0.62 -17.36
C GLY A 364 17.01 0.55 -17.11
N ALA A 365 16.22 1.54 -17.53
CA ALA A 365 14.78 1.51 -17.30
C ALA A 365 14.09 0.52 -18.25
N TYR A 366 13.07 -0.20 -17.76
CA TYR A 366 12.30 -1.14 -18.57
C TYR A 366 11.68 -0.51 -19.83
N THR A 367 11.22 0.74 -19.72
CA THR A 367 10.71 1.55 -20.83
C THR A 367 10.94 3.02 -20.50
N THR A 368 10.88 3.91 -21.49
CA THR A 368 10.98 5.36 -21.28
C THR A 368 9.89 5.94 -20.36
N SER A 369 8.78 5.22 -20.14
CA SER A 369 7.71 5.62 -19.22
C SER A 369 7.79 4.98 -17.83
N LYS A 370 8.67 4.00 -17.62
CA LYS A 370 8.86 3.29 -16.34
C LYS A 370 10.08 3.85 -15.62
N VAL A 371 10.01 5.15 -15.33
CA VAL A 371 11.08 5.96 -14.74
C VAL A 371 10.47 6.79 -13.62
N PHE A 372 11.22 6.99 -12.54
CA PHE A 372 10.90 7.92 -11.47
C PHE A 372 11.68 9.22 -11.69
N THR A 373 10.97 10.24 -12.20
CA THR A 373 11.55 11.56 -12.40
C THR A 373 11.80 12.26 -11.06
N PRO A 374 12.64 13.31 -11.00
CA PRO A 374 12.78 14.13 -9.80
C PRO A 374 11.46 14.75 -9.31
N ALA A 375 10.49 14.97 -10.21
CA ALA A 375 9.17 15.47 -9.85
C ALA A 375 8.29 14.38 -9.21
N ASP A 376 8.38 13.14 -9.70
CA ASP A 376 7.69 11.99 -9.14
C ASP A 376 8.15 11.71 -7.70
N ILE A 377 9.47 11.69 -7.48
CA ILE A 377 10.05 11.42 -6.17
C ILE A 377 9.64 12.50 -5.16
N ARG A 378 9.76 13.80 -5.52
CA ARG A 378 9.27 14.90 -4.67
C ARG A 378 7.79 14.76 -4.35
N THR A 379 6.98 14.34 -5.33
CA THR A 379 5.56 14.09 -5.13
C THR A 379 5.32 12.97 -4.12
N VAL A 380 6.04 11.85 -4.22
CA VAL A 380 5.94 10.73 -3.28
C VAL A 380 6.39 11.15 -1.88
N VAL A 381 7.54 11.82 -1.75
CA VAL A 381 8.10 12.28 -0.47
C VAL A 381 7.14 13.23 0.24
N GLU A 382 6.58 14.22 -0.46
CA GLU A 382 5.60 15.15 0.15
C GLU A 382 4.29 14.43 0.50
N TYR A 383 3.83 13.54 -0.37
CA TYR A 383 2.62 12.74 -0.11
C TYR A 383 2.78 11.85 1.14
N ALA A 384 3.97 11.29 1.35
CA ALA A 384 4.35 10.52 2.53
C ALA A 384 4.47 11.41 3.78
N ARG A 385 5.07 12.61 3.66
CA ARG A 385 5.27 13.56 4.77
C ARG A 385 3.95 13.98 5.43
N VAL A 386 2.93 14.35 4.64
CA VAL A 386 1.58 14.68 5.16
C VAL A 386 0.95 13.50 5.92
N ARG A 387 1.37 12.27 5.62
CA ARG A 387 0.91 11.03 6.24
C ARG A 387 1.76 10.55 7.41
N GLY A 388 2.80 11.30 7.78
CA GLY A 388 3.75 10.89 8.81
C GLY A 388 4.56 9.66 8.44
N VAL A 389 4.89 9.53 7.16
CA VAL A 389 5.76 8.47 6.63
C VAL A 389 7.03 9.12 6.08
N ARG A 390 8.19 8.74 6.60
CA ARG A 390 9.48 9.08 5.97
C ARG A 390 9.75 8.13 4.81
N VAL A 391 10.47 8.62 3.80
CA VAL A 391 10.89 7.83 2.64
C VAL A 391 12.40 7.64 2.72
N VAL A 392 12.82 6.40 2.95
CA VAL A 392 14.22 5.99 3.05
C VAL A 392 14.64 5.41 1.70
N PRO A 393 15.51 6.07 0.93
CA PRO A 393 16.01 5.50 -0.31
C PRO A 393 17.05 4.41 -0.01
N GLU A 394 17.07 3.41 -0.87
CA GLU A 394 18.16 2.44 -0.96
C GLU A 394 18.83 2.53 -2.32
N PHE A 395 20.16 2.58 -2.28
CA PHE A 395 20.99 2.24 -3.42
C PHE A 395 21.82 1.04 -3.02
N ASP A 396 21.42 -0.14 -3.48
CA ASP A 396 22.07 -1.39 -3.14
C ASP A 396 23.40 -1.55 -3.91
N ALA A 397 24.47 -1.81 -3.16
CA ALA A 397 25.81 -1.98 -3.68
C ALA A 397 26.70 -2.80 -2.72
N PRO A 398 27.73 -3.52 -3.22
CA PRO A 398 28.21 -3.56 -4.61
C PRO A 398 27.56 -4.64 -5.47
N ALA A 399 26.75 -5.54 -4.92
CA ALA A 399 25.94 -6.48 -5.69
C ALA A 399 24.70 -5.77 -6.26
N HIS A 400 23.77 -6.53 -6.84
CA HIS A 400 22.48 -6.00 -7.30
C HIS A 400 22.61 -4.80 -8.25
N VAL A 401 23.62 -4.83 -9.13
CA VAL A 401 23.82 -3.83 -10.19
C VAL A 401 24.00 -4.50 -11.55
N GLY A 402 23.43 -3.91 -12.60
CA GLY A 402 23.45 -4.52 -13.92
C GLY A 402 22.98 -3.57 -15.00
N GLU A 403 21.68 -3.62 -15.30
CA GLU A 403 21.06 -2.74 -16.28
C GLU A 403 21.27 -1.26 -15.93
N GLY A 404 21.60 -0.44 -16.93
CA GLY A 404 21.90 0.98 -16.78
C GLY A 404 23.38 1.31 -16.70
N TRP A 405 24.26 0.36 -16.42
CA TRP A 405 25.70 0.62 -16.24
C TRP A 405 26.54 0.45 -17.51
N GLN A 406 25.96 -0.03 -18.61
CA GLN A 406 26.69 -0.41 -19.82
C GLN A 406 27.39 0.77 -20.52
N TRP A 407 26.89 2.00 -20.33
CA TRP A 407 27.49 3.20 -20.91
C TRP A 407 28.75 3.67 -20.16
N ALA A 408 28.91 3.27 -18.90
CA ALA A 408 29.95 3.79 -18.00
C ALA A 408 31.36 3.32 -18.38
N GLY A 409 31.46 2.38 -19.33
CA GLY A 409 32.70 1.87 -19.87
C GLY A 409 33.03 0.46 -19.37
N PRO A 410 34.11 -0.15 -19.90
CA PRO A 410 34.54 -1.47 -19.46
C PRO A 410 34.98 -1.42 -17.98
N ASN A 411 34.76 -2.54 -17.28
CA ASN A 411 35.23 -2.78 -15.92
C ASN A 411 34.63 -1.88 -14.82
N VAL A 412 33.54 -1.13 -15.07
CA VAL A 412 32.78 -0.45 -13.99
C VAL A 412 31.88 -1.45 -13.28
N THR A 413 31.20 -2.30 -14.06
CA THR A 413 30.50 -3.50 -13.58
C THR A 413 31.15 -4.75 -14.14
N VAL A 414 31.03 -5.85 -13.39
CA VAL A 414 31.56 -7.17 -13.73
C VAL A 414 30.46 -8.21 -13.63
N CYS A 415 30.61 -9.30 -14.38
CA CYS A 415 29.68 -10.44 -14.42
C CYS A 415 28.24 -10.09 -14.83
N VAL A 416 28.01 -8.92 -15.44
CA VAL A 416 26.69 -8.53 -15.93
C VAL A 416 26.21 -9.59 -16.93
N LYS A 417 25.10 -10.28 -16.60
CA LYS A 417 24.54 -11.39 -17.38
C LYS A 417 25.51 -12.57 -17.58
N ALA A 418 26.40 -12.82 -16.64
CA ALA A 418 27.29 -13.98 -16.68
C ALA A 418 26.52 -15.31 -16.65
N GLU A 419 26.98 -16.29 -17.41
CA GLU A 419 26.38 -17.64 -17.50
C GLU A 419 27.44 -18.74 -17.24
N PRO A 420 27.07 -19.86 -16.58
CA PRO A 420 25.79 -20.10 -15.92
C PRO A 420 25.60 -19.18 -14.72
N TRP A 421 24.47 -18.46 -14.64
CA TRP A 421 24.27 -17.41 -13.62
C TRP A 421 24.41 -17.94 -12.18
N THR A 422 24.04 -19.19 -11.94
CA THR A 422 24.14 -19.86 -10.63
C THR A 422 25.55 -19.91 -10.05
N SER A 423 26.58 -19.71 -10.87
CA SER A 423 27.98 -19.68 -10.42
C SER A 423 28.43 -18.30 -9.94
N TYR A 424 27.70 -17.24 -10.29
CA TYR A 424 28.15 -15.85 -10.14
C TYR A 424 27.17 -14.96 -9.37
N CYS A 425 25.93 -15.42 -9.13
CA CYS A 425 24.92 -14.68 -8.39
C CYS A 425 23.81 -15.60 -7.85
N VAL A 426 22.96 -15.06 -6.97
CA VAL A 426 21.82 -15.76 -6.37
C VAL A 426 20.62 -15.83 -7.32
N GLU A 427 20.47 -14.83 -8.19
CA GLU A 427 19.43 -14.77 -9.22
C GLU A 427 19.91 -14.06 -10.51
N PRO A 428 19.39 -14.44 -11.68
CA PRO A 428 19.72 -13.74 -12.93
C PRO A 428 18.92 -12.43 -13.07
N PRO A 429 19.48 -11.38 -13.71
CA PRO A 429 20.82 -11.33 -14.25
C PRO A 429 21.88 -11.10 -13.17
N CYS A 430 23.00 -11.81 -13.23
CA CYS A 430 24.15 -11.46 -12.39
C CYS A 430 24.67 -10.06 -12.71
N GLY A 431 25.38 -9.45 -11.75
CA GLY A 431 26.18 -8.26 -11.95
C GLY A 431 26.61 -7.62 -10.62
N GLN A 432 27.84 -7.11 -10.57
CA GLN A 432 28.40 -6.42 -9.40
C GLN A 432 29.25 -5.23 -9.84
N LEU A 433 29.36 -4.20 -9.00
CA LEU A 433 30.34 -3.12 -9.18
C LEU A 433 31.75 -3.71 -9.05
N ASN A 434 32.70 -3.09 -9.75
CA ASN A 434 34.12 -3.38 -9.61
C ASN A 434 34.77 -2.41 -8.61
N PRO A 435 35.13 -2.85 -7.38
CA PRO A 435 35.68 -1.96 -6.36
C PRO A 435 37.05 -1.34 -6.71
N THR A 436 37.77 -1.93 -7.67
CA THR A 436 39.12 -1.47 -8.05
C THR A 436 39.08 -0.29 -9.00
N ASN A 437 37.92 -0.02 -9.61
CA ASN A 437 37.75 1.02 -10.60
C ASN A 437 37.30 2.34 -9.94
N GLY A 438 38.12 3.39 -10.06
CA GLY A 438 37.84 4.72 -9.50
C GLY A 438 36.55 5.36 -10.01
N THR A 439 36.18 5.10 -11.27
CA THR A 439 34.98 5.65 -11.92
C THR A 439 33.68 5.22 -11.21
N VAL A 440 33.68 4.05 -10.55
CA VAL A 440 32.54 3.61 -9.74
C VAL A 440 32.20 4.66 -8.69
N TYR A 441 33.19 5.13 -7.94
CA TYR A 441 32.97 6.08 -6.85
C TYR A 441 32.63 7.50 -7.34
N GLU A 442 33.06 7.86 -8.54
CA GLU A 442 32.66 9.12 -9.19
C GLU A 442 31.16 9.10 -9.56
N ILE A 443 30.69 7.98 -10.12
CA ILE A 443 29.28 7.80 -10.48
C ILE A 443 28.41 7.69 -9.21
N LEU A 444 28.83 6.87 -8.23
CA LEU A 444 28.13 6.74 -6.96
C LEU A 444 27.99 8.09 -6.23
N GLY A 445 29.04 8.92 -6.24
CA GLY A 445 28.99 10.26 -5.64
C GLY A 445 27.88 11.13 -6.19
N GLU A 446 27.68 11.17 -7.52
CA GLU A 446 26.59 11.96 -8.11
C GLU A 446 25.21 11.30 -7.91
N ILE A 447 25.11 9.96 -7.95
CA ILE A 447 23.87 9.24 -7.59
C ILE A 447 23.43 9.64 -6.18
N TYR A 448 24.34 9.53 -5.19
CA TYR A 448 24.03 9.84 -3.80
C TYR A 448 23.65 11.32 -3.62
N LYS A 449 24.38 12.24 -4.26
CA LYS A 449 24.09 13.68 -4.21
C LYS A 449 22.69 14.01 -4.73
N GLU A 450 22.25 13.33 -5.79
CA GLU A 450 20.87 13.49 -6.28
C GLU A 450 19.83 12.84 -5.37
N MET A 451 20.15 11.69 -4.75
CA MET A 451 19.30 11.12 -3.71
C MET A 451 19.14 12.07 -2.51
N PHE A 452 20.22 12.63 -1.95
CA PHE A 452 20.14 13.60 -0.85
C PHE A 452 19.44 14.92 -1.22
N LYS A 453 19.38 15.27 -2.52
CA LYS A 453 18.59 16.41 -3.02
C LYS A 453 17.09 16.12 -3.05
N LEU A 454 16.68 14.86 -3.19
CA LEU A 454 15.28 14.46 -3.43
C LEU A 454 14.61 13.81 -2.22
N PHE A 455 15.38 13.10 -1.40
CA PHE A 455 14.91 12.41 -0.21
C PHE A 455 15.29 13.19 1.05
N ASP A 456 14.34 13.28 1.97
CA ASP A 456 14.49 13.95 3.27
C ASP A 456 14.44 12.87 4.36
N SER A 457 15.49 12.04 4.38
CA SER A 457 15.64 10.90 5.29
C SER A 457 16.79 11.15 6.26
N ASP A 458 16.63 10.66 7.49
CA ASP A 458 17.64 10.71 8.54
C ASP A 458 18.55 9.47 8.60
N ILE A 459 18.27 8.47 7.75
CA ILE A 459 19.11 7.29 7.50
C ILE A 459 19.25 7.06 6.00
N PHE A 460 20.29 6.34 5.58
CA PHE A 460 20.49 5.94 4.19
C PHE A 460 20.77 4.43 4.10
N HIS A 461 20.09 3.72 3.20
CA HIS A 461 20.29 2.28 3.01
C HIS A 461 21.28 2.05 1.86
N MET A 462 22.35 1.30 2.13
CA MET A 462 23.40 1.00 1.14
C MET A 462 23.35 -0.45 0.63
N GLY A 463 22.36 -1.22 1.08
CA GLY A 463 22.17 -2.62 0.70
C GLY A 463 23.24 -3.50 1.30
N GLY A 464 24.13 -4.02 0.47
CA GLY A 464 25.29 -4.79 0.92
C GLY A 464 24.93 -6.24 1.25
N ASP A 465 24.01 -6.81 0.50
CA ASP A 465 23.63 -8.21 0.50
C ASP A 465 24.24 -8.97 -0.68
N GLU A 466 24.28 -10.29 -0.53
CA GLU A 466 24.54 -11.29 -1.57
C GLU A 466 25.75 -11.08 -2.52
N VAL A 467 26.79 -10.35 -2.07
CA VAL A 467 28.05 -10.22 -2.81
C VAL A 467 28.67 -11.59 -3.06
N ASN A 468 28.82 -11.91 -4.34
CA ASN A 468 29.35 -13.17 -4.82
C ASN A 468 30.83 -13.04 -5.17
N PHE A 469 31.68 -13.71 -4.40
CA PHE A 469 33.14 -13.64 -4.60
C PHE A 469 33.61 -14.40 -5.85
N ASN A 470 32.84 -15.35 -6.40
CA ASN A 470 33.21 -15.99 -7.67
C ASN A 470 33.14 -15.00 -8.83
N CYS A 471 32.18 -14.06 -8.79
CA CYS A 471 32.13 -12.99 -9.78
C CYS A 471 33.43 -12.17 -9.77
N TRP A 472 33.82 -11.68 -8.60
CA TRP A 472 35.07 -10.92 -8.46
C TRP A 472 36.33 -11.76 -8.77
N ASN A 473 36.39 -13.01 -8.32
CA ASN A 473 37.50 -13.92 -8.59
C ASN A 473 37.66 -14.26 -10.08
N SER A 474 36.59 -14.15 -10.87
CA SER A 474 36.63 -14.35 -12.33
C SER A 474 37.13 -13.14 -13.11
N THR A 475 37.35 -12.00 -12.43
CA THR A 475 37.77 -10.74 -13.05
C THR A 475 39.28 -10.54 -12.88
N GLU A 476 40.00 -10.47 -14.01
CA GLU A 476 41.47 -10.34 -14.01
C GLU A 476 41.96 -9.10 -13.24
N GLU A 477 41.34 -7.94 -13.45
CA GLU A 477 41.71 -6.69 -12.78
C GLU A 477 41.60 -6.78 -11.25
N ILE A 478 40.52 -7.39 -10.75
CA ILE A 478 40.30 -7.57 -9.31
C ILE A 478 41.34 -8.52 -8.72
N VAL A 479 41.59 -9.63 -9.41
CA VAL A 479 42.62 -10.60 -9.02
C VAL A 479 44.02 -9.96 -9.01
N THR A 480 44.34 -9.11 -9.98
CA THR A 480 45.60 -8.35 -10.00
C THR A 480 45.67 -7.36 -8.84
N TRP A 481 44.56 -6.68 -8.51
CA TRP A 481 44.50 -5.78 -7.36
C TRP A 481 44.77 -6.51 -6.04
N LEU A 482 44.15 -7.68 -5.83
CA LEU A 482 44.40 -8.52 -4.65
C LEU A 482 45.88 -8.89 -4.56
N SER A 483 46.45 -9.40 -5.65
CA SER A 483 47.88 -9.76 -5.70
C SER A 483 48.80 -8.56 -5.42
N ASN A 484 48.47 -7.37 -5.92
CA ASN A 484 49.26 -6.15 -5.70
C ASN A 484 49.17 -5.65 -4.25
N LYS A 485 48.07 -5.95 -3.55
CA LYS A 485 47.90 -5.71 -2.12
C LYS A 485 48.53 -6.80 -1.24
N GLY A 486 49.12 -7.83 -1.85
CA GLY A 486 49.68 -8.99 -1.13
C GLY A 486 48.61 -9.93 -0.58
N LEU A 487 47.37 -9.81 -1.06
CA LEU A 487 46.24 -10.65 -0.69
C LEU A 487 46.17 -11.89 -1.60
N GLY A 488 45.55 -12.94 -1.08
CA GLY A 488 45.31 -14.17 -1.79
C GLY A 488 44.03 -14.12 -2.65
N ARG A 489 43.25 -15.20 -2.57
CA ARG A 489 41.92 -15.35 -3.19
C ARG A 489 41.01 -16.18 -2.29
N GLN A 490 41.20 -16.07 -0.98
CA GLN A 490 40.34 -16.67 0.03
C GLN A 490 39.18 -15.73 0.34
N GLU A 491 38.18 -16.23 1.06
CA GLU A 491 36.99 -15.47 1.44
C GLU A 491 37.36 -14.16 2.16
N GLU A 492 38.29 -14.23 3.10
CA GLU A 492 38.77 -13.09 3.86
C GLU A 492 39.41 -12.02 2.97
N ASP A 493 40.11 -12.41 1.91
CA ASP A 493 40.73 -11.47 0.96
C ASP A 493 39.67 -10.68 0.19
N PHE A 494 38.54 -11.31 -0.16
CA PHE A 494 37.42 -10.64 -0.81
C PHE A 494 36.58 -9.80 0.16
N LEU A 495 36.54 -10.17 1.45
CA LEU A 495 35.96 -9.32 2.50
C LEU A 495 36.78 -8.03 2.69
N GLU A 496 38.11 -8.08 2.62
CA GLU A 496 38.94 -6.86 2.60
C GLU A 496 38.65 -5.98 1.37
N LEU A 497 38.43 -6.58 0.19
CA LEU A 497 38.03 -5.84 -1.01
C LEU A 497 36.65 -5.19 -0.84
N TRP A 498 35.71 -5.89 -0.21
CA TRP A 498 34.38 -5.36 0.07
C TRP A 498 34.42 -4.24 1.11
N ASP A 499 35.23 -4.37 2.16
CA ASP A 499 35.45 -3.29 3.13
C ASP A 499 36.04 -2.02 2.46
N GLU A 500 37.02 -2.18 1.57
CA GLU A 500 37.57 -1.07 0.78
C GLU A 500 36.48 -0.40 -0.07
N PHE A 501 35.59 -1.18 -0.70
CA PHE A 501 34.44 -0.65 -1.43
C PHE A 501 33.51 0.14 -0.51
N GLN A 502 33.06 -0.49 0.58
CA GLN A 502 32.07 0.05 1.50
C GLN A 502 32.58 1.35 2.15
N THR A 503 33.86 1.37 2.53
CA THR A 503 34.52 2.56 3.09
C THR A 503 34.55 3.72 2.09
N LYS A 504 34.93 3.46 0.83
CA LYS A 504 34.96 4.51 -0.20
C LYS A 504 33.56 5.00 -0.58
N ALA A 505 32.59 4.09 -0.70
CA ALA A 505 31.20 4.43 -0.96
C ALA A 505 30.61 5.26 0.19
N LEU A 506 30.95 4.93 1.45
CA LEU A 506 30.55 5.71 2.62
C LEU A 506 31.08 7.15 2.57
N ILE A 507 32.35 7.34 2.19
CA ILE A 507 32.91 8.68 2.00
C ILE A 507 32.09 9.46 0.95
N LYS A 508 31.65 8.81 -0.13
CA LYS A 508 30.79 9.44 -1.14
C LYS A 508 29.42 9.81 -0.61
N VAL A 509 28.83 8.99 0.26
CA VAL A 509 27.58 9.33 0.97
C VAL A 509 27.77 10.58 1.84
N GLU A 510 28.87 10.67 2.59
CA GLU A 510 29.14 11.83 3.45
C GLU A 510 29.40 13.10 2.62
N GLU A 511 30.20 13.01 1.55
CA GLU A 511 30.40 14.11 0.60
C GLU A 511 29.05 14.59 0.01
N ALA A 512 28.19 13.66 -0.41
CA ALA A 512 26.88 13.95 -0.95
C ALA A 512 25.93 14.61 0.08
N ASN A 513 26.07 14.25 1.36
CA ASN A 513 25.32 14.84 2.47
C ASN A 513 25.99 16.09 3.06
N GLY A 514 26.79 16.81 2.27
CA GLY A 514 27.42 18.08 2.68
C GLY A 514 28.50 17.92 3.77
N GLY A 515 29.13 16.75 3.85
CA GLY A 515 30.13 16.39 4.85
C GLY A 515 29.55 15.93 6.19
N ALA A 516 28.23 15.79 6.31
CA ALA A 516 27.58 15.34 7.53
C ALA A 516 27.38 13.81 7.54
N SER A 517 27.75 13.17 8.64
CA SER A 517 27.48 11.76 8.90
C SER A 517 26.01 11.53 9.29
N LEU A 518 25.37 10.51 8.71
CA LEU A 518 24.05 9.97 9.10
C LEU A 518 24.02 8.43 9.18
N PRO A 519 23.26 7.78 10.08
CA PRO A 519 23.26 6.32 10.19
C PRO A 519 23.05 5.61 8.85
N ILE A 520 23.84 4.56 8.61
CA ILE A 520 23.79 3.74 7.41
C ILE A 520 23.18 2.39 7.73
N VAL A 521 22.28 1.92 6.88
CA VAL A 521 21.71 0.59 7.00
C VAL A 521 22.39 -0.35 6.00
N LEU A 522 22.79 -1.52 6.47
CA LEU A 522 23.26 -2.65 5.66
C LEU A 522 22.50 -3.93 6.02
N TRP A 523 22.30 -4.82 5.05
CA TRP A 523 21.74 -6.13 5.29
C TRP A 523 22.67 -7.06 6.07
N THR A 524 22.10 -8.09 6.72
CA THR A 524 22.88 -9.26 7.15
C THR A 524 23.51 -9.96 5.95
N SER A 525 24.83 -10.15 5.95
CA SER A 525 25.62 -10.63 4.81
C SER A 525 27.00 -11.10 5.26
N GLY A 526 27.93 -11.31 4.32
CA GLY A 526 29.32 -11.70 4.65
C GLY A 526 30.06 -10.66 5.52
N LEU A 527 29.89 -9.37 5.24
CA LEU A 527 30.52 -8.27 6.02
C LEU A 527 29.94 -8.15 7.43
N THR A 528 28.63 -8.30 7.57
CA THR A 528 27.91 -8.18 8.84
C THR A 528 27.77 -9.51 9.57
N GLY A 529 28.42 -10.56 9.05
CA GLY A 529 28.37 -11.91 9.57
C GLY A 529 29.17 -12.10 10.85
N LYS A 530 28.97 -13.29 11.44
CA LYS A 530 29.61 -13.73 12.68
C LYS A 530 31.14 -13.62 12.59
N GLY A 531 31.74 -12.92 13.54
CA GLY A 531 33.19 -12.71 13.59
C GLY A 531 33.74 -11.65 12.62
N HIS A 532 32.94 -11.08 11.72
CA HIS A 532 33.39 -10.09 10.72
C HIS A 532 32.89 -8.67 11.02
N VAL A 533 31.69 -8.53 11.58
CA VAL A 533 31.03 -7.22 11.75
C VAL A 533 31.91 -6.17 12.46
N ASP A 534 32.55 -6.51 13.58
CA ASP A 534 33.40 -5.58 14.35
C ASP A 534 34.76 -5.30 13.69
N LYS A 535 35.15 -6.10 12.71
CA LYS A 535 36.39 -5.90 11.96
C LYS A 535 36.23 -4.77 10.94
N TYR A 536 35.04 -4.67 10.34
CA TYR A 536 34.78 -3.81 9.18
C TYR A 536 33.84 -2.64 9.50
N LEU A 537 32.94 -2.78 10.47
CA LEU A 537 31.85 -1.84 10.71
C LEU A 537 31.90 -1.25 12.11
N ASP A 538 31.53 0.03 12.21
CA ASP A 538 31.32 0.73 13.48
C ASP A 538 29.82 0.73 13.83
N LYS A 539 29.46 0.20 15.00
CA LYS A 539 28.07 0.15 15.49
C LYS A 539 27.40 1.51 15.70
N GLU A 540 28.18 2.57 15.94
CA GLU A 540 27.64 3.93 16.03
C GLU A 540 27.23 4.44 14.64
N ARG A 541 27.91 3.93 13.60
CA ARG A 541 27.70 4.29 12.21
C ARG A 541 26.63 3.45 11.52
N TYR A 542 26.64 2.14 11.76
CA TYR A 542 25.84 1.16 11.04
C TYR A 542 24.67 0.62 11.86
N ILE A 543 23.54 0.46 11.17
CA ILE A 543 22.33 -0.26 11.59
C ILE A 543 22.28 -1.52 10.73
N ILE A 544 22.01 -2.68 11.32
CA ILE A 544 21.96 -3.94 10.58
C ILE A 544 20.51 -4.37 10.36
N GLN A 545 20.10 -4.49 9.09
CA GLN A 545 18.79 -5.03 8.74
C GLN A 545 18.87 -6.55 8.61
N ILE A 546 18.17 -7.23 9.51
CA ILE A 546 18.18 -8.69 9.65
C ILE A 546 17.20 -9.29 8.66
N TRP A 547 17.68 -10.14 7.75
CA TRP A 547 16.78 -10.96 6.93
C TRP A 547 16.89 -12.46 7.17
N THR A 548 17.81 -12.92 8.03
CA THR A 548 17.90 -14.33 8.45
C THR A 548 16.66 -14.78 9.24
N THR A 549 16.55 -16.06 9.60
CA THR A 549 15.41 -16.53 10.41
C THR A 549 15.39 -15.86 11.79
N GLY A 550 14.21 -15.71 12.39
CA GLY A 550 14.08 -15.17 13.75
C GLY A 550 14.79 -15.97 14.86
N SER A 551 15.30 -17.16 14.57
CA SER A 551 16.09 -18.00 15.47
C SER A 551 17.60 -17.99 15.21
N ASP A 552 18.09 -17.15 14.29
CA ASP A 552 19.51 -17.08 13.98
C ASP A 552 20.31 -16.44 15.12
N GLU A 553 21.35 -17.13 15.58
CA GLU A 553 22.25 -16.65 16.65
C GLU A 553 22.94 -15.33 16.32
N LEU A 554 23.11 -15.00 15.03
CA LEU A 554 23.70 -13.73 14.59
C LEU A 554 22.94 -12.52 15.15
N ILE A 555 21.62 -12.63 15.30
CA ILE A 555 20.79 -11.55 15.85
C ILE A 555 21.21 -11.26 17.29
N GLY A 556 21.36 -12.31 18.12
CA GLY A 556 21.80 -12.18 19.50
C GLY A 556 23.23 -11.67 19.61
N GLU A 557 24.13 -12.10 18.71
CA GLU A 557 25.51 -11.60 18.64
C GLU A 557 25.58 -10.10 18.33
N LEU A 558 24.84 -9.64 17.31
CA LEU A 558 24.80 -8.23 16.90
C LEU A 558 24.29 -7.33 18.03
N VAL A 559 23.20 -7.73 18.69
CA VAL A 559 22.65 -7.00 19.84
C VAL A 559 23.64 -6.99 21.00
N ASN A 560 24.26 -8.12 21.34
CA ASN A 560 25.27 -8.18 22.42
C ASN A 560 26.52 -7.32 22.13
N LYS A 561 26.90 -7.15 20.86
CA LYS A 561 27.98 -6.24 20.43
C LYS A 561 27.56 -4.76 20.44
N GLY A 562 26.25 -4.51 20.52
CA GLY A 562 25.64 -3.20 20.66
C GLY A 562 25.20 -2.57 19.35
N TYR A 563 25.08 -3.35 18.27
CA TYR A 563 24.52 -2.84 17.01
C TYR A 563 23.03 -2.57 17.16
N ARG A 564 22.58 -1.53 16.48
CA ARG A 564 21.16 -1.30 16.24
C ARG A 564 20.69 -2.22 15.13
N ILE A 565 19.50 -2.79 15.30
CA ILE A 565 18.93 -3.74 14.34
C ILE A 565 17.53 -3.32 13.87
N ILE A 566 17.24 -3.67 12.63
CA ILE A 566 15.89 -3.63 12.03
C ILE A 566 15.55 -5.08 11.66
N VAL A 567 14.46 -5.62 12.20
CA VAL A 567 14.11 -7.02 11.99
C VAL A 567 13.24 -7.18 10.74
N SER A 568 13.69 -7.98 9.77
CA SER A 568 12.98 -8.33 8.53
C SER A 568 13.10 -9.83 8.25
N ASN A 569 13.07 -10.66 9.31
CA ASN A 569 13.36 -12.10 9.21
C ASN A 569 12.48 -12.80 8.16
N TYR A 570 13.10 -13.49 7.20
CA TYR A 570 12.41 -14.00 6.02
C TYR A 570 11.30 -15.00 6.36
N ASP A 571 11.41 -15.69 7.50
CA ASP A 571 10.42 -16.67 7.91
C ASP A 571 9.10 -16.02 8.40
N ALA A 572 9.04 -14.70 8.62
CA ALA A 572 7.81 -14.01 9.02
C ALA A 572 7.52 -12.71 8.26
N LEU A 573 8.49 -12.08 7.60
CA LEU A 573 8.33 -10.71 7.07
C LEU A 573 8.59 -10.57 5.57
N TYR A 574 8.93 -11.65 4.86
CA TYR A 574 9.05 -11.65 3.40
C TYR A 574 7.69 -11.93 2.75
N PHE A 575 7.10 -10.89 2.15
CA PHE A 575 5.73 -10.95 1.64
C PHE A 575 5.64 -11.45 0.19
N ASP A 576 6.78 -11.62 -0.46
CA ASP A 576 7.02 -12.25 -1.75
C ASP A 576 7.10 -13.78 -1.68
N CYS A 577 7.16 -14.38 -0.48
CA CYS A 577 7.12 -15.83 -0.33
C CYS A 577 5.78 -16.39 -0.83
N LEU A 578 5.83 -17.12 -1.94
CA LEU A 578 4.71 -17.77 -2.62
C LEU A 578 4.97 -19.26 -2.77
N GLU A 579 4.01 -20.05 -3.22
CA GLU A 579 4.22 -21.49 -3.43
C GLU A 579 5.08 -21.81 -4.68
N ARG A 580 5.01 -20.95 -5.70
CA ARG A 580 5.65 -21.19 -7.01
C ARG A 580 6.72 -20.16 -7.30
N GLY A 581 7.89 -20.63 -7.71
CA GLY A 581 9.01 -19.77 -8.05
C GLY A 581 8.91 -19.27 -9.48
N TRP A 582 9.79 -18.32 -9.82
CA TRP A 582 9.86 -17.72 -11.16
C TRP A 582 10.96 -18.36 -12.02
N VAL A 583 12.05 -18.88 -11.42
CA VAL A 583 13.06 -19.73 -12.11
C VAL A 583 12.99 -21.19 -11.68
N LYS A 584 12.81 -21.45 -10.38
CA LYS A 584 12.69 -22.80 -9.80
C LYS A 584 11.21 -23.15 -9.59
N ASP A 585 10.90 -24.44 -9.41
CA ASP A 585 9.52 -24.92 -9.25
C ASP A 585 8.76 -24.23 -8.09
N ASN A 586 9.47 -23.95 -6.99
CA ASN A 586 8.95 -23.25 -5.82
C ASN A 586 9.76 -21.96 -5.58
N ASN A 587 9.11 -20.96 -4.97
CA ASN A 587 9.82 -19.78 -4.50
C ASN A 587 10.75 -20.22 -3.35
N TRP A 588 11.88 -19.54 -3.17
CA TRP A 588 12.92 -20.00 -2.27
C TRP A 588 12.50 -19.95 -0.78
N CYS A 589 11.59 -19.04 -0.41
CA CYS A 589 11.13 -18.83 0.96
C CYS A 589 9.70 -19.32 1.22
N SER A 590 9.13 -20.15 0.34
CA SER A 590 7.83 -20.82 0.55
C SER A 590 7.75 -21.46 1.96
N PRO A 591 6.57 -21.47 2.62
CA PRO A 591 5.23 -21.17 2.09
C PRO A 591 4.80 -19.71 2.23
N TYR A 592 3.59 -19.37 1.76
CA TYR A 592 2.97 -18.07 2.00
C TYR A 592 2.84 -17.76 3.50
N ILE A 593 3.25 -16.55 3.89
CA ILE A 593 3.21 -16.08 5.28
C ILE A 593 1.87 -15.41 5.58
N GLY A 594 1.03 -16.06 6.40
CA GLY A 594 -0.25 -15.51 6.86
C GLY A 594 -0.10 -14.39 7.88
N TRP A 595 -1.09 -13.49 7.95
CA TRP A 595 -1.10 -12.34 8.86
C TRP A 595 -0.95 -12.73 10.34
N GLN A 596 -1.38 -13.94 10.71
CA GLN A 596 -1.23 -14.50 12.05
C GLN A 596 0.24 -14.68 12.41
N LYS A 597 1.06 -15.22 11.50
CA LYS A 597 2.51 -15.41 11.73
C LYS A 597 3.20 -14.05 11.86
N VAL A 598 2.84 -13.09 11.00
CA VAL A 598 3.32 -11.71 11.08
C VAL A 598 2.96 -11.06 12.43
N TYR A 599 1.73 -11.21 12.89
CA TYR A 599 1.26 -10.64 14.16
C TYR A 599 2.03 -11.18 15.37
N MET A 600 2.38 -12.47 15.34
CA MET A 600 3.12 -13.15 16.41
C MET A 600 4.63 -12.91 16.37
N ASN A 601 5.16 -12.28 15.31
CA ASN A 601 6.60 -12.04 15.14
C ASN A 601 7.06 -10.83 15.97
N SER A 602 7.36 -11.05 17.26
CA SER A 602 7.80 -10.01 18.19
C SER A 602 9.32 -9.79 18.14
N PRO A 603 9.81 -8.57 17.83
CA PRO A 603 11.24 -8.27 17.85
C PRO A 603 11.89 -8.48 19.21
N TYR A 604 11.16 -8.15 20.29
CA TYR A 604 11.64 -8.39 21.65
C TYR A 604 11.71 -9.88 21.96
N ASP A 605 10.73 -10.67 21.53
CA ASP A 605 10.70 -12.10 21.83
C ASP A 605 11.82 -12.83 21.09
N ILE A 606 12.06 -12.47 19.82
CA ILE A 606 13.22 -12.94 19.02
C ILE A 606 14.51 -12.80 19.81
N VAL A 607 14.79 -11.59 20.30
CA VAL A 607 16.04 -11.29 21.02
C VAL A 607 16.10 -12.03 22.37
N THR A 608 14.99 -12.11 23.12
CA THR A 608 14.97 -12.87 24.39
C THR A 608 15.13 -14.37 24.22
N ASN A 609 14.56 -14.94 23.16
CA ASN A 609 14.66 -16.37 22.87
C ASN A 609 16.09 -16.78 22.51
N LEU A 610 16.90 -15.83 22.06
CA LEU A 610 18.34 -15.99 21.81
C LEU A 610 19.20 -15.72 23.06
N GLY A 611 18.59 -15.61 24.24
CA GLY A 611 19.28 -15.48 25.51
C GLY A 611 19.76 -14.07 25.86
N VAL A 612 19.31 -13.04 25.14
CA VAL A 612 19.66 -11.64 25.41
C VAL A 612 18.63 -11.00 26.34
N ASN A 613 19.10 -10.39 27.42
CA ASN A 613 18.24 -9.69 28.38
C ASN A 613 17.79 -8.31 27.85
N LEU A 614 16.49 -8.02 27.89
CA LEU A 614 15.91 -6.74 27.42
C LEU A 614 16.12 -5.58 28.40
N THR A 615 17.38 -5.17 28.59
CA THR A 615 17.73 -3.91 29.27
C THR A 615 17.22 -2.69 28.49
N SER A 616 17.29 -1.50 29.08
CA SER A 616 16.95 -0.25 28.38
C SER A 616 17.74 -0.08 27.08
N ASP A 617 19.03 -0.41 27.12
CA ASP A 617 19.95 -0.19 26.00
C ASP A 617 19.66 -1.19 24.88
N VAL A 618 19.40 -2.46 25.23
CA VAL A 618 18.98 -3.49 24.26
C VAL A 618 17.65 -3.12 23.61
N ARG A 619 16.68 -2.59 24.37
CA ARG A 619 15.42 -2.12 23.79
C ARG A 619 15.64 -0.96 22.81
N ALA A 620 16.57 -0.05 23.11
CA ALA A 620 16.93 1.05 22.22
C ALA A 620 17.70 0.61 20.95
N GLN A 621 18.39 -0.54 21.01
CA GLN A 621 19.06 -1.15 19.86
C GLN A 621 18.07 -1.78 18.88
N ILE A 622 16.95 -2.30 19.35
CA ILE A 622 15.92 -2.93 18.52
C ILE A 622 14.99 -1.84 17.99
N LEU A 623 15.30 -1.30 16.80
CA LEU A 623 14.59 -0.15 16.26
C LEU A 623 13.16 -0.49 15.84
N GLY A 624 12.91 -1.74 15.45
CA GLY A 624 11.60 -2.25 15.03
C GLY A 624 11.73 -3.26 13.89
N SER A 625 10.78 -3.24 12.96
CA SER A 625 10.74 -4.19 11.85
C SER A 625 10.32 -3.57 10.53
N GLU A 626 10.67 -4.25 9.44
CA GLU A 626 10.13 -3.99 8.11
C GLU A 626 9.55 -5.25 7.49
N ALA A 627 8.38 -5.12 6.86
CA ALA A 627 7.90 -6.12 5.93
C ALA A 627 8.54 -5.85 4.57
N THR A 628 9.15 -6.86 3.97
CA THR A 628 9.81 -6.75 2.68
C THR A 628 8.90 -7.27 1.58
N LEU A 629 8.79 -6.52 0.49
CA LEU A 629 8.12 -6.96 -0.72
C LEU A 629 9.08 -6.82 -1.90
N TRP A 630 9.87 -7.88 -2.10
CA TRP A 630 10.64 -8.12 -3.31
C TRP A 630 9.68 -8.36 -4.50
N THR A 631 10.08 -7.92 -5.69
CA THR A 631 9.15 -7.79 -6.82
C THR A 631 9.48 -8.63 -8.04
N GLU A 632 10.23 -9.73 -7.89
CA GLU A 632 10.45 -10.72 -8.96
C GLU A 632 9.10 -11.24 -9.51
N GLN A 633 8.08 -11.35 -8.65
CA GLN A 633 6.74 -11.85 -8.98
C GLN A 633 5.61 -10.88 -8.60
N VAL A 634 5.88 -9.57 -8.51
CA VAL A 634 4.91 -8.55 -8.07
C VAL A 634 5.00 -7.31 -8.95
N ASP A 635 3.86 -6.78 -9.39
CA ASP A 635 3.79 -5.48 -10.06
C ASP A 635 2.62 -4.62 -9.52
N ASP A 636 2.30 -3.53 -10.22
CA ASP A 636 1.16 -2.64 -9.94
C ASP A 636 -0.16 -3.37 -9.65
N SER A 637 -0.39 -4.52 -10.30
CA SER A 637 -1.65 -5.26 -10.21
C SER A 637 -1.78 -6.06 -8.92
N SER A 638 -0.66 -6.46 -8.32
CA SER A 638 -0.62 -7.37 -7.18
C SER A 638 -0.08 -6.75 -5.89
N VAL A 639 0.61 -5.60 -5.97
CA VAL A 639 1.29 -4.98 -4.82
C VAL A 639 0.38 -4.80 -3.60
N ASP A 640 -0.86 -4.37 -3.80
CA ASP A 640 -1.80 -4.16 -2.69
C ASP A 640 -2.18 -5.46 -1.96
N GLY A 641 -2.49 -6.50 -2.73
CA GLY A 641 -2.89 -7.79 -2.16
C GLY A 641 -1.72 -8.46 -1.43
N ARG A 642 -0.48 -8.20 -1.88
CA ARG A 642 0.72 -8.71 -1.22
C ARG A 642 1.01 -7.98 0.10
N LEU A 643 0.88 -6.66 0.14
CA LEU A 643 1.13 -5.88 1.36
C LEU A 643 0.00 -6.01 2.38
N TRP A 644 -1.25 -5.90 1.93
CA TRP A 644 -2.39 -5.67 2.81
C TRP A 644 -3.32 -6.88 2.89
N PRO A 645 -3.81 -7.25 4.08
CA PRO A 645 -3.67 -6.55 5.37
C PRO A 645 -2.50 -7.04 6.24
N ARG A 646 -1.58 -7.86 5.71
CA ARG A 646 -0.46 -8.42 6.49
C ARG A 646 0.44 -7.34 7.10
N SER A 647 0.72 -6.25 6.39
CA SER A 647 1.50 -5.12 6.93
C SER A 647 0.77 -4.44 8.10
N SER A 648 -0.56 -4.48 8.16
CA SER A 648 -1.32 -3.98 9.31
C SER A 648 -1.11 -4.85 10.55
N ALA A 649 -0.90 -6.16 10.39
CA ALA A 649 -0.56 -7.07 11.49
C ALA A 649 0.75 -6.66 12.16
N MET A 650 1.79 -6.45 11.34
CA MET A 650 3.08 -5.93 11.80
C MET A 650 2.92 -4.54 12.42
N ALA A 651 2.07 -3.68 11.86
CA ALA A 651 1.87 -2.34 12.39
C ALA A 651 1.39 -2.34 13.85
N GLU A 652 0.45 -3.23 14.21
CA GLU A 652 0.03 -3.35 15.61
C GLU A 652 1.08 -3.99 16.51
N ARG A 653 1.81 -4.98 16.00
CA ARG A 653 2.96 -5.57 16.69
C ARG A 653 3.99 -4.49 17.05
N LEU A 654 4.31 -3.59 16.12
CA LEU A 654 5.31 -2.55 16.36
C LEU A 654 4.76 -1.30 17.08
N TRP A 655 3.46 -1.04 16.98
CA TRP A 655 2.85 0.08 17.69
C TRP A 655 2.61 -0.26 19.16
N SER A 656 2.01 -1.41 19.45
CA SER A 656 1.50 -1.75 20.77
C SER A 656 2.20 -2.92 21.46
N ASN A 657 2.98 -3.69 20.70
CA ASN A 657 3.63 -4.93 21.13
C ASN A 657 2.77 -5.80 22.08
N PRO A 658 1.62 -6.28 21.60
CA PRO A 658 0.66 -7.01 22.42
C PRO A 658 1.25 -8.31 22.96
N ALA A 659 0.95 -8.63 24.23
CA ALA A 659 1.28 -9.92 24.82
C ALA A 659 0.29 -11.01 24.40
N GLU A 660 -0.90 -10.60 23.96
CA GLU A 660 -1.98 -11.46 23.50
C GLU A 660 -1.66 -12.06 22.12
N SER A 661 -2.40 -13.12 21.78
CA SER A 661 -2.27 -13.78 20.49
C SER A 661 -3.00 -12.99 19.39
N TRP A 662 -2.80 -13.41 18.15
CA TRP A 662 -3.52 -12.87 17.00
C TRP A 662 -5.04 -13.10 17.08
N ARG A 663 -5.48 -14.11 17.84
CA ARG A 663 -6.91 -14.45 18.01
C ARG A 663 -7.70 -13.30 18.62
N GLU A 664 -7.15 -12.63 19.63
CA GLU A 664 -7.74 -11.47 20.29
C GLU A 664 -7.81 -10.24 19.36
N ALA A 665 -7.01 -10.24 18.29
CA ALA A 665 -6.95 -9.18 17.30
C ALA A 665 -7.78 -9.47 16.04
N GLU A 666 -8.22 -10.71 15.83
CA GLU A 666 -8.87 -11.21 14.61
C GLU A 666 -10.03 -10.31 14.17
N TYR A 667 -10.98 -10.02 15.08
CA TYR A 667 -12.14 -9.21 14.72
C TYR A 667 -11.77 -7.77 14.32
N ARG A 668 -10.77 -7.17 14.98
CA ARG A 668 -10.29 -5.82 14.65
C ARG A 668 -9.53 -5.81 13.33
N MET A 669 -8.74 -6.86 13.06
CA MET A 669 -8.04 -7.06 11.79
C MET A 669 -9.02 -7.17 10.61
N LEU A 670 -10.06 -8.01 10.74
CA LEU A 670 -11.09 -8.17 9.72
C LEU A 670 -11.80 -6.83 9.43
N HIS A 671 -12.08 -6.03 10.45
CA HIS A 671 -12.66 -4.70 10.24
C HIS A 671 -11.67 -3.72 9.60
N HIS A 672 -10.41 -3.71 10.03
CA HIS A 672 -9.39 -2.83 9.47
C HIS A 672 -9.12 -3.14 7.99
N ARG A 673 -9.17 -4.42 7.59
CA ARG A 673 -9.13 -4.83 6.19
C ARG A 673 -10.23 -4.14 5.37
N GLU A 674 -11.47 -4.11 5.85
CA GLU A 674 -12.56 -3.41 5.15
C GLU A 674 -12.36 -1.88 5.11
N ARG A 675 -11.76 -1.29 6.15
CA ARG A 675 -11.38 0.14 6.12
C ARG A 675 -10.36 0.44 5.02
N LEU A 676 -9.38 -0.45 4.81
CA LEU A 676 -8.42 -0.31 3.72
C LEU A 676 -9.12 -0.37 2.35
N VAL A 677 -10.07 -1.30 2.17
CA VAL A 677 -10.91 -1.36 0.95
C VAL A 677 -11.67 -0.06 0.72
N GLN A 678 -12.31 0.49 1.76
CA GLN A 678 -13.03 1.77 1.67
C GLN A 678 -12.13 2.96 1.29
N ARG A 679 -10.84 2.89 1.63
CA ARG A 679 -9.82 3.89 1.27
C ARG A 679 -9.21 3.66 -0.11
N GLY A 680 -9.71 2.68 -0.86
CA GLY A 680 -9.26 2.37 -2.22
C GLY A 680 -7.95 1.60 -2.28
N VAL A 681 -7.49 1.03 -1.15
CA VAL A 681 -6.46 -0.02 -1.14
C VAL A 681 -7.14 -1.34 -1.48
N GLN A 682 -6.45 -2.26 -2.15
CA GLN A 682 -6.99 -3.53 -2.62
C GLN A 682 -6.41 -4.73 -1.83
N PRO A 683 -6.67 -4.84 -0.50
CA PRO A 683 -6.11 -5.88 0.34
C PRO A 683 -6.66 -7.27 0.00
N GLU A 684 -5.85 -8.30 0.24
CA GLU A 684 -6.30 -9.69 0.24
C GLU A 684 -7.48 -9.89 1.20
N SER A 685 -8.34 -10.84 0.84
CA SER A 685 -9.45 -11.26 1.70
C SER A 685 -8.93 -12.29 2.70
N LEU A 686 -9.19 -12.07 3.98
CA LEU A 686 -8.75 -12.99 5.04
C LEU A 686 -9.72 -14.15 5.26
N GLU A 687 -11.01 -13.83 5.34
CA GLU A 687 -12.08 -14.75 5.71
C GLU A 687 -13.36 -14.45 4.93
N PRO A 688 -14.35 -15.37 4.93
CA PRO A 688 -15.69 -15.05 4.47
C PRO A 688 -16.25 -13.82 5.21
N LEU A 689 -16.85 -12.89 4.47
CA LEU A 689 -17.53 -11.71 5.06
C LEU A 689 -18.58 -12.09 6.12
N TRP A 690 -19.12 -13.31 6.04
CA TRP A 690 -20.00 -13.88 7.05
C TRP A 690 -19.34 -13.91 8.44
N CYS A 691 -18.05 -14.22 8.56
CA CYS A 691 -17.34 -14.24 9.84
C CYS A 691 -17.30 -12.86 10.50
N LEU A 692 -17.01 -11.81 9.72
CA LEU A 692 -17.06 -10.42 10.20
C LEU A 692 -18.48 -9.99 10.65
N GLN A 693 -19.53 -10.55 10.05
CA GLN A 693 -20.92 -10.26 10.45
C GLN A 693 -21.43 -11.12 11.62
N ASN A 694 -20.72 -12.21 11.95
CA ASN A 694 -21.13 -13.19 12.97
C ASN A 694 -19.94 -13.47 13.88
N HIS A 695 -19.54 -12.46 14.65
CA HIS A 695 -18.37 -12.51 15.52
C HIS A 695 -18.45 -13.70 16.50
N GLY A 696 -17.38 -14.52 16.53
CA GLY A 696 -17.24 -15.66 17.44
C GLY A 696 -17.72 -17.00 16.88
N TYR A 697 -18.19 -17.04 15.62
CA TYR A 697 -18.66 -18.28 14.98
C TYR A 697 -17.65 -18.94 14.03
N CYS A 698 -16.57 -18.26 13.67
CA CYS A 698 -15.50 -18.79 12.82
C CYS A 698 -14.27 -19.09 13.66
N TYR A 699 -14.16 -20.31 14.20
CA TYR A 699 -13.04 -20.76 15.01
C TYR A 699 -12.66 -22.20 14.64
N LEU A 700 -11.45 -22.62 15.02
CA LEU A 700 -10.96 -23.99 14.88
C LEU A 700 -10.82 -24.66 16.24
#